data_AF-W2QBT9-F1
#
_entry.id   AF-W2QBT9-F1
#
_cell.length_a   1.000
_cell.length_b   1.000
_cell.length_c   1.000
_cell.angle_alpha   90.00
_cell.angle_beta   90.00
_cell.angle_gamma   90.00
#
_symmetry.space_group_name_H-M   'P 1'
#
loop_
_entity.id
_entity.type
_entity.pdbx_description
1 polymer ?
#
loop_
_entity_poly.entity_id
_entity_poly.type
_entity_poly.pdbx_seq_one_letter_code
_entity_poly.pdbx_strand_id
1 'polypeptide(L)'
;MPSSHMAFWTTLQIWVFMVLVVVGRVASDDNVQLSETFGGSHGTEFSDEASVVAGETISFITIRAGERVDGISLGVSAPTAQTFTHGGSGGTDNTLTLGTGEYITSMTAHWDKKDGHTRIFYLSFGTSAGNTVSGGTQTDSAGSVTAPDGFQLAGFYGRDGDEIDLLGAIWASTDTATAVPGTVVPAQGPSPSTPAPEDSSVTQNSVTQTDLSSSNWSALGSSSGPNATVDSTLGSSTDDGTLITSEPPSTTAPTSSGPATQLSQSFGGPHGNQFSDLALATSGQTIASLIIRAGGRVDGLTLQVSAPTAQTFTHGGTGGTENTLTLGTGEYITSMEAHWGQKDGHTRIFYLSFGTSAGNTVSGGTKTDESGSVTAPDGYQLGGFFGRDGDEIDLIGVVWTSIKVIGEGSSDSTSTTVSDSDIVLSDLYGGPHGVAFSDINSIKFEQVATSITIRTDKRVDAVTLQIGTPEEVTINHGGSGGTDKTLTLGAGEYITAMEAHWGKKDDHTRVFYLNFVTSAGNSISGGTQTEDKATATAPDGFQLAGFYGRAEAEVDQIGAIWTRISAKDLALTDLEESDSLTYGSRTIRNWVGPTIGEADDTACYRKSVAYNSTNICPLGYGKDGDDCIAQCPLSYPVSCSLECIPQNDDCALETLSKIGSVVAVALNAATAGVFGEVLAAYKTAKWAITCVANIITVIRGLIYYLRYRQTTAPEGDTAELLVVAYQTDVVVYDLPIAVCTCLGIPVPANAKYASMVLKVVEGIVKQAITNGDEIISTGENVLNLLTGTGALNTTDSTVDELQDLIDTNSSCGYELKHLTDKVVRSVNEIRNTTPGAIVDDIRVSVYKSSIVLNDIPAVTNYCMGELLYNKTITAAFETRDLLRKTFGVIIDQLIETGTTDMGESVAEDEYMLKVSNMGLVALSAIDPTGIAYMASQFVQPICGPTAYLGEIDDGRLYDALGLTTVDEAFEGSYGTWTKKGDGVVHLILESVDTEDVTVVIHSGGDKYAEVDVAAGDTVTWDATIPELQDKTMYIDRWRPGLLGLPGSGGGSLVLWIPRSSEGGHIEMHVRINVS
;
A
#
# COMPACT_ATOMS: atom_id res chain seq x y z
N MET A 1 45.27 25.95 -37.93
CA MET A 1 45.11 27.36 -38.38
C MET A 1 45.31 27.43 -39.89
N PRO A 2 44.56 28.23 -40.66
CA PRO A 2 43.14 28.60 -40.47
C PRO A 2 42.31 28.64 -41.79
N SER A 3 40.99 28.90 -41.61
CA SER A 3 40.04 29.67 -42.45
C SER A 3 39.61 29.10 -43.81
N SER A 4 38.34 29.11 -44.24
CA SER A 4 37.21 30.04 -44.01
C SER A 4 35.88 29.43 -44.52
N HIS A 5 34.85 29.32 -43.67
CA HIS A 5 33.59 30.09 -43.63
C HIS A 5 32.70 30.20 -44.90
N MET A 6 31.44 29.80 -44.68
CA MET A 6 30.18 30.32 -45.23
C MET A 6 29.84 30.12 -46.71
N ALA A 7 28.96 29.15 -46.99
CA ALA A 7 27.70 29.32 -47.74
C ALA A 7 27.02 27.95 -47.94
N PHE A 8 25.69 27.96 -48.16
CA PHE A 8 24.79 26.84 -48.46
C PHE A 8 23.89 26.34 -47.33
N TRP A 9 23.04 27.26 -46.86
CA TRP A 9 21.61 26.97 -46.68
C TRP A 9 20.89 27.16 -48.03
N THR A 10 19.81 26.39 -48.22
CA THR A 10 18.82 26.35 -49.33
C THR A 10 19.04 25.34 -50.47
N THR A 11 17.97 24.57 -50.71
CA THR A 11 17.67 23.62 -51.81
C THR A 11 17.98 22.13 -51.60
N LEU A 12 17.19 21.47 -50.75
CA LEU A 12 16.59 20.17 -51.13
C LEU A 12 15.22 20.02 -50.46
N GLN A 13 14.22 20.62 -51.10
CA GLN A 13 12.80 20.41 -50.86
C GLN A 13 12.29 19.55 -52.01
N ILE A 14 11.30 18.68 -51.73
CA ILE A 14 10.57 17.78 -52.64
C ILE A 14 11.18 16.37 -52.72
N TRP A 15 10.68 15.45 -51.88
CA TRP A 15 10.24 14.08 -52.19
C TRP A 15 9.95 13.28 -50.91
N VAL A 16 9.08 13.77 -50.01
CA VAL A 16 8.31 12.91 -49.07
C VAL A 16 7.01 13.65 -48.71
N PHE A 17 5.95 13.44 -49.49
CA PHE A 17 4.55 13.67 -49.10
C PHE A 17 3.69 12.68 -49.89
N MET A 18 2.76 12.02 -49.20
CA MET A 18 1.88 10.90 -49.62
C MET A 18 2.43 9.46 -49.48
N VAL A 19 2.40 8.93 -48.25
CA VAL A 19 1.52 7.79 -47.92
C VAL A 19 0.87 8.11 -46.58
N LEU A 20 -0.39 8.54 -46.63
CA LEU A 20 -1.28 8.73 -45.49
C LEU A 20 -2.40 7.71 -45.72
N VAL A 21 -2.31 6.54 -45.08
CA VAL A 21 -3.41 5.59 -44.96
C VAL A 21 -3.40 5.05 -43.52
N VAL A 22 -4.26 5.69 -42.72
CA VAL A 22 -5.16 5.08 -41.73
C VAL A 22 -4.53 4.01 -40.84
N VAL A 23 -3.86 4.46 -39.77
CA VAL A 23 -3.91 3.74 -38.50
C VAL A 23 -5.23 4.19 -37.85
N GLY A 24 -6.23 3.32 -37.88
CA GLY A 24 -7.42 3.49 -37.06
C GLY A 24 -6.96 3.45 -35.61
N ARG A 25 -7.01 4.60 -34.94
CA ARG A 25 -6.88 4.68 -33.49
C ARG A 25 -8.07 3.91 -32.90
N VAL A 26 -7.79 2.80 -32.24
CA VAL A 26 -8.65 2.31 -31.18
C VAL A 26 -8.56 3.39 -30.10
N ALA A 27 -9.66 4.11 -29.88
CA ALA A 27 -9.75 5.07 -28.79
C ALA A 27 -9.66 4.28 -27.47
N SER A 28 -8.65 4.59 -26.66
CA SER A 28 -8.69 4.31 -25.22
C SER A 28 -9.95 4.97 -24.66
N ASP A 29 -10.65 4.29 -23.77
CA ASP A 29 -11.88 4.79 -23.11
C ASP A 29 -11.55 5.84 -22.03
N ASP A 30 -10.48 6.63 -22.23
CA ASP A 30 -10.11 7.73 -21.35
C ASP A 30 -10.84 9.00 -21.79
N ASN A 31 -11.78 9.42 -20.95
CA ASN A 31 -12.59 10.63 -21.13
C ASN A 31 -11.78 11.94 -21.00
N VAL A 32 -10.51 11.86 -20.60
CA VAL A 32 -9.56 12.97 -20.41
C VAL A 32 -8.18 12.57 -20.98
N GLN A 33 -7.50 13.48 -21.67
CA GLN A 33 -6.19 13.27 -22.29
C GLN A 33 -5.28 14.49 -22.11
N LEU A 34 -4.03 14.27 -21.70
CA LEU A 34 -3.02 15.32 -21.58
C LEU A 34 -2.28 15.56 -22.90
N SER A 35 -2.04 16.82 -23.25
CA SER A 35 -1.16 17.18 -24.37
C SER A 35 0.32 17.02 -24.02
N GLU A 36 1.25 17.30 -24.93
CA GLU A 36 2.64 17.61 -24.53
C GLU A 36 2.73 18.98 -23.82
N THR A 37 3.79 19.24 -23.06
CA THR A 37 4.04 20.54 -22.39
C THR A 37 5.03 21.41 -23.15
N PHE A 38 4.85 22.73 -23.05
CA PHE A 38 5.76 23.73 -23.63
C PHE A 38 6.31 24.65 -22.54
N GLY A 39 7.60 25.03 -22.60
CA GLY A 39 8.22 25.91 -21.60
C GLY A 39 9.47 25.29 -20.94
N GLY A 40 9.69 25.54 -19.64
CA GLY A 40 10.83 24.97 -18.91
C GLY A 40 10.61 24.74 -17.42
N SER A 41 11.60 24.12 -16.78
CA SER A 41 11.50 23.44 -15.47
C SER A 41 11.48 24.36 -14.24
N HIS A 42 11.02 25.60 -14.38
CA HIS A 42 10.96 26.56 -13.28
C HIS A 42 9.52 26.75 -12.81
N GLY A 43 9.33 27.40 -11.66
CA GLY A 43 8.01 27.62 -11.09
C GLY A 43 7.51 26.44 -10.25
N THR A 44 6.37 26.66 -9.61
CA THR A 44 5.59 25.67 -8.86
C THR A 44 4.68 24.90 -9.80
N GLU A 45 4.51 23.60 -9.56
CA GLU A 45 3.64 22.77 -10.40
C GLU A 45 2.15 23.04 -10.11
N PHE A 46 1.33 22.98 -11.16
CA PHE A 46 -0.12 23.02 -11.08
C PHE A 46 -0.75 22.03 -12.07
N SER A 47 -1.93 21.51 -11.75
CA SER A 47 -2.76 20.74 -12.68
C SER A 47 -4.23 20.89 -12.33
N ASP A 48 -5.05 21.12 -13.35
CA ASP A 48 -6.51 21.16 -13.26
C ASP A 48 -7.15 19.77 -13.42
N GLU A 49 -6.36 18.73 -13.72
CA GLU A 49 -6.83 17.42 -14.17
C GLU A 49 -7.84 16.78 -13.21
N ALA A 50 -7.58 16.84 -11.90
CA ALA A 50 -8.47 16.29 -10.89
C ALA A 50 -9.86 16.95 -10.84
N SER A 51 -10.01 18.14 -11.43
CA SER A 51 -11.25 18.92 -11.46
C SER A 51 -11.94 18.89 -12.83
N VAL A 52 -11.29 18.32 -13.84
CA VAL A 52 -11.81 18.22 -15.21
C VAL A 52 -12.76 17.03 -15.33
N VAL A 53 -13.93 17.25 -15.90
CA VAL A 53 -14.91 16.20 -16.20
C VAL A 53 -15.34 16.23 -17.67
N ALA A 54 -15.77 15.09 -18.21
CA ALA A 54 -16.32 15.04 -19.57
C ALA A 54 -17.63 15.82 -19.70
N GLY A 55 -17.85 16.40 -20.87
CA GLY A 55 -19.05 17.18 -21.18
C GLY A 55 -19.08 18.58 -20.57
N GLU A 56 -17.94 19.13 -20.15
CA GLU A 56 -17.84 20.50 -19.65
C GLU A 56 -18.32 21.54 -20.68
N THR A 57 -18.84 22.67 -20.20
CA THR A 57 -19.17 23.82 -21.07
C THR A 57 -18.26 24.99 -20.72
N ILE A 58 -17.26 25.21 -21.56
CA ILE A 58 -16.32 26.32 -21.40
C ILE A 58 -16.98 27.64 -21.82
N SER A 59 -16.91 28.62 -20.92
CA SER A 59 -17.56 29.93 -21.07
C SER A 59 -16.59 31.04 -21.49
N PHE A 60 -15.35 31.01 -21.02
CA PHE A 60 -14.33 31.95 -21.43
C PHE A 60 -12.92 31.40 -21.20
N ILE A 61 -11.95 31.99 -21.90
CA ILE A 61 -10.53 31.86 -21.63
C ILE A 61 -9.89 33.25 -21.60
N THR A 62 -9.00 33.50 -20.64
CA THR A 62 -8.28 34.76 -20.48
C THR A 62 -6.78 34.49 -20.48
N ILE A 63 -6.04 35.16 -21.36
CA ILE A 63 -4.58 35.22 -21.32
C ILE A 63 -4.19 36.57 -20.73
N ARG A 64 -3.50 36.55 -19.59
CA ARG A 64 -2.98 37.76 -18.97
C ARG A 64 -1.51 37.91 -19.37
N ALA A 65 -1.22 38.92 -20.19
CA ALA A 65 0.10 39.06 -20.79
C ALA A 65 0.54 40.52 -20.96
N GLY A 66 1.84 40.76 -20.78
CA GLY A 66 2.59 41.92 -21.22
C GLY A 66 3.53 41.54 -22.38
N GLU A 67 4.85 41.67 -22.18
CA GLU A 67 5.84 41.10 -23.12
C GLU A 67 5.92 39.57 -23.04
N ARG A 68 5.52 38.98 -21.91
CA ARG A 68 5.42 37.55 -21.61
C ARG A 68 4.03 37.20 -21.09
N VAL A 69 3.73 35.92 -20.92
CA VAL A 69 2.47 35.47 -20.33
C VAL A 69 2.62 35.44 -18.81
N ASP A 70 1.92 36.36 -18.16
CA ASP A 70 1.90 36.51 -16.70
C ASP A 70 0.94 35.48 -16.06
N GLY A 71 -0.21 35.21 -16.69
CA GLY A 71 -1.18 34.25 -16.18
C GLY A 71 -2.23 33.80 -17.19
N ILE A 72 -3.01 32.80 -16.82
CA ILE A 72 -4.08 32.22 -17.63
C ILE A 72 -5.28 31.83 -16.78
N SER A 73 -6.49 32.03 -17.30
CA SER A 73 -7.73 31.57 -16.66
C SER A 73 -8.69 30.91 -17.65
N LEU A 74 -9.35 29.83 -17.21
CA LEU A 74 -10.38 29.11 -17.97
C LEU A 74 -11.66 29.02 -17.14
N GLY A 75 -12.78 29.51 -17.68
CA GLY A 75 -14.07 29.51 -16.99
C GLY A 75 -14.97 28.37 -17.48
N VAL A 76 -15.33 27.46 -16.59
CA VAL A 76 -16.30 26.38 -16.82
C VAL A 76 -17.67 26.80 -16.29
N SER A 77 -18.73 26.58 -17.07
CA SER A 77 -20.11 26.95 -16.71
C SER A 77 -21.03 25.78 -16.39
N ALA A 78 -20.69 24.57 -16.84
CA ALA A 78 -21.42 23.33 -16.59
C ALA A 78 -20.44 22.13 -16.70
N PRO A 79 -20.68 20.99 -16.04
CA PRO A 79 -21.81 20.73 -15.13
C PRO A 79 -21.68 21.50 -13.80
N THR A 80 -20.45 21.77 -13.35
CA THR A 80 -20.15 22.58 -12.16
C THR A 80 -19.46 23.88 -12.60
N ALA A 81 -19.96 25.03 -12.15
CA ALA A 81 -19.34 26.30 -12.47
C ALA A 81 -18.03 26.46 -11.68
N GLN A 82 -16.90 26.59 -12.37
CA GLN A 82 -15.58 26.75 -11.78
C GLN A 82 -14.70 27.63 -12.67
N THR A 83 -13.59 28.13 -12.12
CA THR A 83 -12.62 28.90 -12.90
C THR A 83 -11.22 28.49 -12.49
N PHE A 84 -10.49 27.92 -13.43
CA PHE A 84 -9.07 27.62 -13.28
C PHE A 84 -8.28 28.91 -13.49
N THR A 85 -7.29 29.19 -12.66
CA THR A 85 -6.45 30.39 -12.77
C THR A 85 -5.04 30.09 -12.29
N HIS A 86 -4.07 30.32 -13.16
CA HIS A 86 -2.65 30.04 -12.95
C HIS A 86 -1.81 31.24 -13.35
N GLY A 87 -0.63 31.39 -12.73
CA GLY A 87 0.30 32.49 -12.93
C GLY A 87 0.04 33.72 -12.05
N GLY A 88 0.81 34.78 -12.32
CA GLY A 88 0.85 36.00 -11.54
C GLY A 88 -0.15 37.07 -11.98
N SER A 89 -0.16 38.17 -11.23
CA SER A 89 -1.08 39.31 -11.44
C SER A 89 -0.57 40.36 -12.45
N GLY A 90 0.59 40.16 -13.06
CA GLY A 90 1.21 41.05 -14.05
C GLY A 90 0.44 41.12 -15.37
N GLY A 91 0.88 41.91 -16.35
CA GLY A 91 0.25 41.94 -17.69
C GLY A 91 -1.15 42.56 -17.81
N THR A 92 -1.76 42.38 -18.98
CA THR A 92 -3.13 42.82 -19.32
C THR A 92 -3.99 41.65 -19.81
N ASP A 93 -5.26 41.63 -19.44
CA ASP A 93 -6.19 40.56 -19.79
C ASP A 93 -6.61 40.60 -21.27
N ASN A 94 -6.45 39.46 -21.95
CA ASN A 94 -6.98 39.19 -23.27
C ASN A 94 -7.99 38.05 -23.13
N THR A 95 -9.27 38.40 -23.05
CA THR A 95 -10.36 37.44 -22.81
C THR A 95 -11.12 37.13 -24.09
N LEU A 96 -11.37 35.86 -24.35
CA LEU A 96 -12.34 35.37 -25.31
C LEU A 96 -13.48 34.68 -24.56
N THR A 97 -14.69 35.23 -24.69
CA THR A 97 -15.93 34.58 -24.26
C THR A 97 -16.44 33.68 -25.38
N LEU A 98 -16.71 32.41 -25.07
CA LEU A 98 -17.18 31.42 -26.03
C LEU A 98 -18.69 31.54 -26.26
N GLY A 99 -19.11 31.41 -27.51
CA GLY A 99 -20.51 31.30 -27.90
C GLY A 99 -21.14 29.95 -27.51
N THR A 100 -22.47 29.85 -27.59
CA THR A 100 -23.17 28.60 -27.30
C THR A 100 -22.73 27.47 -28.23
N GLY A 101 -22.18 26.39 -27.66
CA GLY A 101 -21.68 25.22 -28.40
C GLY A 101 -20.32 25.43 -29.06
N GLU A 102 -19.67 26.58 -28.84
CA GLU A 102 -18.27 26.82 -29.21
C GLU A 102 -17.36 26.17 -28.18
N TYR A 103 -16.23 25.61 -28.62
CA TYR A 103 -15.25 24.97 -27.75
C TYR A 103 -13.83 25.21 -28.27
N ILE A 104 -12.84 25.16 -27.39
CA ILE A 104 -11.43 25.42 -27.73
C ILE A 104 -10.80 24.12 -28.25
N THR A 105 -10.17 24.19 -29.42
CA THR A 105 -9.65 23.04 -30.16
C THR A 105 -8.13 23.05 -30.32
N SER A 106 -7.44 24.16 -30.02
CA SER A 106 -5.99 24.23 -30.18
C SER A 106 -5.34 25.21 -29.22
N MET A 107 -4.11 24.91 -28.81
CA MET A 107 -3.22 25.79 -28.05
C MET A 107 -1.87 25.90 -28.78
N THR A 108 -1.34 27.12 -28.90
CA THR A 108 0.02 27.39 -29.39
C THR A 108 0.78 28.18 -28.34
N ALA A 109 1.99 27.73 -28.02
CA ALA A 109 2.87 28.37 -27.05
C ALA A 109 4.22 28.72 -27.68
N HIS A 110 4.79 29.88 -27.31
CA HIS A 110 6.18 30.22 -27.57
C HIS A 110 6.89 30.51 -26.25
N TRP A 111 8.14 30.06 -26.14
CA TRP A 111 8.93 30.19 -24.92
C TRP A 111 10.38 30.61 -25.20
N ASP A 112 11.02 31.24 -24.22
CA ASP A 112 12.43 31.62 -24.28
C ASP A 112 12.98 31.86 -22.86
N LYS A 113 14.27 32.14 -22.73
CA LYS A 113 14.94 32.41 -21.46
C LYS A 113 14.95 33.89 -21.11
N LYS A 114 14.59 34.19 -19.86
CA LYS A 114 14.76 35.50 -19.22
C LYS A 114 15.49 35.33 -17.90
N ASP A 115 16.57 36.08 -17.70
CA ASP A 115 17.38 36.04 -16.47
C ASP A 115 17.85 34.62 -16.06
N GLY A 116 18.07 33.76 -17.06
CA GLY A 116 18.47 32.37 -16.86
C GLY A 116 17.30 31.38 -16.72
N HIS A 117 16.06 31.87 -16.64
CA HIS A 117 14.86 31.05 -16.49
C HIS A 117 14.03 30.98 -17.78
N THR A 118 13.63 29.78 -18.19
CA THR A 118 12.66 29.59 -19.28
C THR A 118 11.25 30.03 -18.85
N ARG A 119 10.57 30.79 -19.70
CA ARG A 119 9.21 31.33 -19.50
C ARG A 119 8.37 31.18 -20.75
N ILE A 120 7.05 31.14 -20.61
CA ILE A 120 6.12 31.31 -21.72
C ILE A 120 6.05 32.78 -22.09
N PHE A 121 6.47 33.10 -23.32
CA PHE A 121 6.46 34.45 -23.85
C PHE A 121 5.17 34.76 -24.61
N TYR A 122 4.52 33.76 -25.21
CA TYR A 122 3.27 33.94 -25.95
C TYR A 122 2.38 32.71 -25.90
N LEU A 123 1.07 32.94 -25.79
CA LEU A 123 0.02 31.94 -25.96
C LEU A 123 -1.00 32.36 -27.00
N SER A 124 -1.57 31.39 -27.69
CA SER A 124 -2.72 31.55 -28.57
C SER A 124 -3.64 30.34 -28.49
N PHE A 125 -4.96 30.58 -28.45
CA PHE A 125 -5.99 29.54 -28.50
C PHE A 125 -6.91 29.74 -29.70
N GLY A 126 -7.33 28.63 -30.29
CA GLY A 126 -8.28 28.58 -31.40
C GLY A 126 -9.52 27.77 -31.04
N THR A 127 -10.68 28.16 -31.56
CA THR A 127 -11.96 27.51 -31.27
C THR A 127 -12.58 26.81 -32.49
N SER A 128 -13.55 25.94 -32.24
CA SER A 128 -14.36 25.27 -33.25
C SER A 128 -15.17 26.23 -34.15
N ALA A 129 -15.42 27.47 -33.69
CA ALA A 129 -16.06 28.53 -34.48
C ALA A 129 -15.05 29.38 -35.30
N GLY A 130 -13.75 29.09 -35.19
CA GLY A 130 -12.69 29.83 -35.87
C GLY A 130 -12.32 31.16 -35.20
N ASN A 131 -12.76 31.39 -33.96
CA ASN A 131 -12.30 32.52 -33.17
C ASN A 131 -10.94 32.21 -32.53
N THR A 132 -10.16 33.25 -32.23
CA THR A 132 -8.84 33.11 -31.61
C THR A 132 -8.61 34.17 -30.54
N VAL A 133 -7.84 33.82 -29.51
CA VAL A 133 -7.29 34.76 -28.54
C VAL A 133 -5.80 34.52 -28.38
N SER A 134 -5.03 35.59 -28.23
CA SER A 134 -3.59 35.48 -28.01
C SER A 134 -3.06 36.60 -27.15
N GLY A 135 -1.94 36.37 -26.45
CA GLY A 135 -1.25 37.38 -25.65
C GLY A 135 0.24 37.08 -25.54
N GLY A 136 1.07 38.13 -25.41
CA GLY A 136 2.53 38.03 -25.27
C GLY A 136 3.32 38.28 -26.57
N THR A 137 4.60 37.91 -26.58
CA THR A 137 5.54 38.09 -27.71
C THR A 137 6.02 36.74 -28.27
N GLN A 138 5.94 36.55 -29.58
CA GLN A 138 6.43 35.31 -30.20
C GLN A 138 7.97 35.23 -30.16
N THR A 139 8.48 34.03 -29.90
CA THR A 139 9.92 33.70 -29.88
C THR A 139 10.22 32.57 -30.87
N ASP A 140 11.49 32.23 -31.07
CA ASP A 140 11.91 31.19 -32.01
C ASP A 140 11.52 29.78 -31.56
N SER A 141 11.40 29.53 -30.24
CA SER A 141 10.93 28.24 -29.71
C SER A 141 9.41 28.28 -29.61
N ALA A 142 8.75 27.39 -30.37
CA ALA A 142 7.30 27.34 -30.47
C ALA A 142 6.81 25.90 -30.58
N GLY A 143 5.59 25.66 -30.10
CA GLY A 143 4.91 24.38 -30.14
C GLY A 143 3.40 24.57 -30.17
N SER A 144 2.68 23.58 -30.70
CA SER A 144 1.22 23.64 -30.84
C SER A 144 0.60 22.27 -30.67
N VAL A 145 -0.52 22.23 -29.95
CA VAL A 145 -1.33 21.03 -29.74
C VAL A 145 -2.77 21.27 -30.21
N THR A 146 -3.40 20.21 -30.69
CA THR A 146 -4.80 20.21 -31.14
C THR A 146 -5.56 19.13 -30.40
N ALA A 147 -6.80 19.42 -30.00
CA ALA A 147 -7.69 18.47 -29.37
C ALA A 147 -7.91 17.23 -30.27
N PRO A 148 -7.91 16.01 -29.71
CA PRO A 148 -8.39 14.82 -30.39
C PRO A 148 -9.83 14.97 -30.92
N ASP A 149 -10.21 14.15 -31.91
CA ASP A 149 -11.58 14.13 -32.43
C ASP A 149 -12.56 13.80 -31.30
N GLY A 150 -13.54 14.68 -31.05
CA GLY A 150 -14.52 14.53 -29.95
C GLY A 150 -14.11 15.15 -28.61
N PHE A 151 -12.97 15.85 -28.54
CA PHE A 151 -12.46 16.46 -27.32
C PHE A 151 -12.39 18.00 -27.41
N GLN A 152 -12.38 18.67 -26.26
CA GLN A 152 -12.15 20.12 -26.13
C GLN A 152 -11.19 20.42 -24.98
N LEU A 153 -10.63 21.63 -24.95
CA LEU A 153 -9.85 22.09 -23.80
C LEU A 153 -10.75 22.15 -22.56
N ALA A 154 -10.32 21.50 -21.48
CA ALA A 154 -11.04 21.45 -20.22
C ALA A 154 -10.23 21.97 -19.03
N GLY A 155 -8.90 22.00 -19.14
CA GLY A 155 -8.02 22.53 -18.10
C GLY A 155 -6.58 22.66 -18.59
N PHE A 156 -5.70 23.02 -17.67
CA PHE A 156 -4.27 23.13 -17.90
C PHE A 156 -3.47 22.36 -16.86
N TYR A 157 -2.25 22.01 -17.22
CA TYR A 157 -1.26 21.53 -16.27
C TYR A 157 0.11 22.09 -16.66
N GLY A 158 1.01 22.25 -15.70
CA GLY A 158 2.31 22.86 -15.96
C GLY A 158 2.97 23.43 -14.73
N ARG A 159 3.70 24.52 -14.92
CA ARG A 159 4.41 25.22 -13.85
C ARG A 159 4.25 26.73 -13.95
N ASP A 160 4.04 27.40 -12.83
CA ASP A 160 3.79 28.83 -12.75
C ASP A 160 4.48 29.50 -11.55
N GLY A 161 4.29 30.81 -11.42
CA GLY A 161 4.78 31.65 -10.34
C GLY A 161 4.31 33.07 -10.59
N ASP A 162 5.25 34.03 -10.63
CA ASP A 162 4.92 35.40 -11.08
C ASP A 162 4.53 35.46 -12.59
N GLU A 163 4.92 34.45 -13.38
CA GLU A 163 4.64 34.27 -14.81
C GLU A 163 4.40 32.76 -15.09
N ILE A 164 3.90 32.40 -16.29
CA ILE A 164 3.77 30.98 -16.69
C ILE A 164 5.12 30.46 -17.20
N ASP A 165 5.58 29.34 -16.62
CA ASP A 165 6.91 28.77 -16.89
C ASP A 165 6.85 27.55 -17.82
N LEU A 166 5.85 26.70 -17.62
CA LEU A 166 5.55 25.50 -18.40
C LEU A 166 4.03 25.36 -18.54
N LEU A 167 3.52 24.96 -19.70
CA LEU A 167 2.08 24.77 -19.92
C LEU A 167 1.79 23.63 -20.88
N GLY A 168 0.91 22.72 -20.46
CA GLY A 168 0.21 21.71 -21.25
C GLY A 168 -1.30 21.91 -21.17
N ALA A 169 -2.01 21.37 -22.15
CA ALA A 169 -3.47 21.39 -22.24
C ALA A 169 -4.06 20.05 -21.79
N ILE A 170 -5.17 20.11 -21.07
CA ILE A 170 -5.99 18.95 -20.73
C ILE A 170 -7.20 18.93 -21.66
N TRP A 171 -7.35 17.85 -22.42
CA TRP A 171 -8.44 17.63 -23.35
C TRP A 171 -9.48 16.71 -22.71
N ALA A 172 -10.76 17.06 -22.71
CA ALA A 172 -11.83 16.18 -22.25
C ALA A 172 -12.89 15.95 -23.33
N SER A 173 -13.54 14.78 -23.29
CA SER A 173 -14.61 14.42 -24.21
C SER A 173 -15.76 15.44 -24.16
N THR A 174 -16.31 15.82 -25.32
CA THR A 174 -17.47 16.72 -25.40
C THR A 174 -18.79 16.01 -25.12
N ASP A 175 -18.80 14.67 -25.05
CA ASP A 175 -20.00 13.88 -24.78
C ASP A 175 -20.22 13.75 -23.27
N THR A 176 -21.43 14.07 -22.80
CA THR A 176 -21.80 13.89 -21.40
C THR A 176 -21.99 12.41 -21.09
N ALA A 177 -21.34 11.93 -20.02
CA ALA A 177 -21.70 10.66 -19.40
C ALA A 177 -23.20 10.71 -19.08
N THR A 178 -23.99 9.92 -19.80
CA THR A 178 -25.44 9.92 -19.64
C THR A 178 -25.77 9.32 -18.28
N ALA A 179 -26.24 10.17 -17.37
CA ALA A 179 -26.87 9.73 -16.13
C ALA A 179 -27.94 8.68 -16.48
N VAL A 180 -27.79 7.46 -15.94
CA VAL A 180 -28.82 6.43 -16.00
C VAL A 180 -30.10 7.03 -15.40
N PRO A 181 -31.20 7.21 -16.16
CA PRO A 181 -32.45 7.68 -15.60
C PRO A 181 -32.98 6.62 -14.64
N GLY A 182 -33.30 7.05 -13.42
CA GLY A 182 -33.86 6.20 -12.38
C GLY A 182 -35.03 5.34 -12.88
N THR A 183 -35.05 4.11 -12.38
CA THR A 183 -36.05 3.07 -12.56
C THR A 183 -37.48 3.62 -12.69
N VAL A 184 -37.94 3.78 -13.94
CA VAL A 184 -39.36 3.98 -14.26
C VAL A 184 -40.00 2.62 -14.51
N VAL A 185 -40.95 2.28 -13.65
CA VAL A 185 -41.82 1.11 -13.75
C VAL A 185 -42.54 1.10 -15.11
N PRO A 186 -42.58 -0.02 -15.87
CA PRO A 186 -43.20 -0.04 -17.19
C PRO A 186 -44.73 0.14 -17.13
N ALA A 187 -45.24 1.12 -17.87
CA ALA A 187 -46.66 1.27 -18.17
C ALA A 187 -47.09 0.26 -19.25
N GLN A 188 -48.01 -0.65 -18.91
CA GLN A 188 -48.70 -1.50 -19.89
C GLN A 188 -49.90 -0.78 -20.52
N GLY A 189 -49.96 -0.83 -21.86
CA GLY A 189 -51.14 -0.52 -22.68
C GLY A 189 -52.09 -1.72 -22.83
N PRO A 190 -53.21 -1.56 -23.57
CA PRO A 190 -54.57 -1.68 -23.02
C PRO A 190 -55.24 -3.04 -23.26
N SER A 191 -56.24 -3.37 -22.45
CA SER A 191 -57.24 -4.41 -22.79
C SER A 191 -58.65 -3.98 -22.34
N PRO A 192 -59.71 -4.20 -23.14
CA PRO A 192 -61.05 -3.69 -22.85
C PRO A 192 -62.01 -4.69 -22.18
N SER A 193 -63.03 -4.11 -21.54
CA SER A 193 -64.43 -4.57 -21.30
C SER A 193 -64.86 -5.27 -19.98
N THR A 194 -65.40 -4.44 -19.04
CA THR A 194 -66.81 -4.38 -18.52
C THR A 194 -67.39 -5.57 -17.68
N PRO A 195 -68.36 -5.41 -16.71
CA PRO A 195 -68.77 -4.30 -15.80
C PRO A 195 -69.02 -4.65 -14.29
N ALA A 196 -68.90 -3.62 -13.42
CA ALA A 196 -69.82 -3.14 -12.33
C ALA A 196 -70.30 -4.04 -11.15
N PRO A 197 -70.90 -3.49 -10.06
CA PRO A 197 -70.73 -2.18 -9.36
C PRO A 197 -70.71 -2.25 -7.80
N GLU A 198 -70.68 -1.07 -7.17
CA GLU A 198 -71.20 -0.67 -5.83
C GLU A 198 -70.16 -0.54 -4.70
N ASP A 199 -70.12 0.50 -3.85
CA ASP A 199 -70.86 1.76 -3.69
C ASP A 199 -70.10 2.60 -2.62
N SER A 200 -70.16 3.94 -2.73
CA SER A 200 -70.01 4.97 -1.67
C SER A 200 -68.77 4.99 -0.75
N SER A 201 -68.17 6.10 -0.29
CA SER A 201 -68.38 7.56 -0.33
C SER A 201 -67.18 8.18 0.45
N VAL A 202 -66.49 9.23 -0.05
CA VAL A 202 -66.49 10.64 0.45
C VAL A 202 -66.19 10.76 1.97
N THR A 203 -65.18 11.45 2.54
CA THR A 203 -64.66 12.83 2.37
C THR A 203 -63.42 13.08 3.25
N GLN A 204 -62.48 13.90 2.73
CA GLN A 204 -61.74 15.05 3.30
C GLN A 204 -61.40 15.25 4.81
N ASN A 205 -60.23 15.89 4.98
CA ASN A 205 -59.77 16.80 6.06
C ASN A 205 -59.29 16.14 7.36
N SER A 206 -58.32 16.64 8.15
CA SER A 206 -57.41 17.80 8.12
C SER A 206 -56.61 17.73 9.44
N VAL A 207 -55.28 17.88 9.37
CA VAL A 207 -54.40 18.65 10.29
C VAL A 207 -54.32 18.33 11.81
N THR A 208 -53.06 18.39 12.29
CA THR A 208 -52.52 18.68 13.65
C THR A 208 -52.52 17.62 14.77
N GLN A 209 -51.27 17.20 15.06
CA GLN A 209 -50.50 17.47 16.29
C GLN A 209 -50.76 16.65 17.59
N THR A 210 -49.62 16.19 18.12
CA THR A 210 -49.24 15.95 19.54
C THR A 210 -49.70 14.69 20.27
N ASP A 211 -48.68 14.04 20.83
CA ASP A 211 -48.57 13.25 22.06
C ASP A 211 -49.53 12.08 22.30
N LEU A 212 -48.96 10.93 22.65
CA LEU A 212 -49.14 10.33 23.99
C LEU A 212 -48.47 8.93 24.08
N SER A 213 -47.61 8.82 25.09
CA SER A 213 -47.58 7.76 26.10
C SER A 213 -48.02 6.33 25.74
N SER A 214 -47.07 5.43 25.98
CA SER A 214 -47.22 4.05 26.45
C SER A 214 -48.46 3.74 27.31
N SER A 215 -49.07 2.57 27.08
CA SER A 215 -49.51 1.71 28.20
C SER A 215 -49.66 0.23 27.79
N ASN A 216 -49.24 -0.61 28.74
CA ASN A 216 -49.05 -2.06 28.74
C ASN A 216 -50.31 -2.92 28.64
N TRP A 217 -50.10 -4.19 28.30
CA TRP A 217 -50.85 -5.33 28.85
C TRP A 217 -49.90 -6.43 29.39
N SER A 218 -50.19 -6.86 30.61
CA SER A 218 -49.57 -7.81 31.56
C SER A 218 -49.76 -9.31 31.17
N ALA A 219 -49.29 -10.39 31.81
CA ALA A 219 -48.48 -10.75 32.99
C ALA A 219 -48.38 -12.30 33.06
N LEU A 220 -47.41 -12.84 33.80
CA LEU A 220 -47.42 -14.05 34.68
C LEU A 220 -45.96 -14.42 35.01
N GLY A 221 -45.42 -14.57 36.23
CA GLY A 221 -45.87 -14.42 37.61
C GLY A 221 -44.99 -15.30 38.53
N SER A 222 -44.78 -14.86 39.79
CA SER A 222 -44.23 -15.55 41.00
C SER A 222 -42.70 -15.47 41.27
N SER A 223 -42.18 -15.19 42.48
CA SER A 223 -42.72 -14.78 43.80
C SER A 223 -41.59 -14.53 44.83
N SER A 224 -41.75 -13.50 45.69
CA SER A 224 -41.28 -13.33 47.11
C SER A 224 -39.77 -13.37 47.46
N GLY A 225 -39.14 -12.48 48.26
CA GLY A 225 -39.54 -11.48 49.26
C GLY A 225 -38.28 -10.81 49.90
N PRO A 226 -38.38 -9.89 50.89
CA PRO A 226 -37.68 -8.58 50.87
C PRO A 226 -36.75 -8.25 52.07
N ASN A 227 -36.33 -6.96 52.14
CA ASN A 227 -35.71 -6.15 53.24
C ASN A 227 -34.19 -5.89 53.17
N ALA A 228 -33.62 -4.70 53.43
CA ALA A 228 -34.14 -3.43 53.93
C ALA A 228 -33.15 -2.24 53.73
N THR A 229 -33.72 -1.05 53.49
CA THR A 229 -33.40 0.29 54.05
C THR A 229 -31.99 0.92 54.00
N VAL A 230 -31.89 1.92 53.13
CA VAL A 230 -31.48 3.35 53.31
C VAL A 230 -30.94 3.78 54.68
N ASP A 231 -29.79 4.49 54.70
CA ASP A 231 -29.71 5.83 55.33
C ASP A 231 -28.54 6.65 54.77
N SER A 232 -28.81 7.94 54.60
CA SER A 232 -27.98 9.01 54.05
C SER A 232 -27.53 9.92 55.18
N THR A 233 -26.25 10.35 55.24
CA THR A 233 -25.90 11.63 55.88
C THR A 233 -24.67 12.28 55.27
N LEU A 234 -24.83 13.58 54.99
CA LEU A 234 -23.86 14.53 54.47
C LEU A 234 -23.11 15.19 55.64
N GLY A 235 -21.79 15.40 55.52
CA GLY A 235 -20.98 16.13 56.50
C GLY A 235 -19.69 16.69 55.90
N SER A 236 -19.64 18.03 55.76
CA SER A 236 -18.52 18.86 55.30
C SER A 236 -17.39 18.98 56.34
N SER A 237 -16.12 19.03 55.93
CA SER A 237 -15.02 19.83 56.52
C SER A 237 -13.69 19.67 55.74
N THR A 238 -12.93 20.75 55.70
CA THR A 238 -11.68 21.05 54.96
C THR A 238 -10.38 20.50 55.56
N ASP A 239 -9.39 20.42 54.66
CA ASP A 239 -7.93 20.57 54.81
C ASP A 239 -6.97 19.38 55.08
N ASP A 240 -5.91 19.47 54.27
CA ASP A 240 -4.51 19.03 54.38
C ASP A 240 -4.08 17.66 53.81
N GLY A 241 -3.01 17.75 53.02
CA GLY A 241 -2.45 16.68 52.23
C GLY A 241 -1.67 15.67 53.06
N THR A 242 -1.82 14.39 52.73
CA THR A 242 -0.76 13.41 53.01
C THR A 242 -0.88 12.22 52.07
N LEU A 243 0.28 11.86 51.53
CA LEU A 243 0.62 10.63 50.82
C LEU A 243 -0.17 9.42 51.30
N ILE A 244 -0.75 8.67 50.35
CA ILE A 244 -1.10 7.27 50.57
C ILE A 244 -0.24 6.42 49.65
N THR A 245 0.50 5.56 50.33
CA THR A 245 1.43 4.53 49.91
C THR A 245 0.85 3.56 48.90
N SER A 246 1.71 3.18 47.95
CA SER A 246 1.60 2.06 47.02
C SER A 246 1.02 0.79 47.66
N GLU A 247 -0.12 0.34 47.13
CA GLU A 247 -0.56 -1.05 47.20
C GLU A 247 -0.03 -1.76 45.93
N PRO A 248 0.56 -2.97 46.02
CA PRO A 248 1.16 -3.63 44.88
C PRO A 248 0.07 -4.05 43.89
N PRO A 249 0.26 -3.88 42.57
CA PRO A 249 -0.73 -4.34 41.60
C PRO A 249 -0.84 -5.86 41.67
N SER A 250 -2.09 -6.33 41.79
CA SER A 250 -2.48 -7.72 41.64
C SER A 250 -1.88 -8.31 40.36
N THR A 251 -1.07 -9.34 40.52
CA THR A 251 -0.50 -10.15 39.45
C THR A 251 -1.58 -11.04 38.83
N THR A 252 -2.43 -10.49 37.99
CA THR A 252 -3.08 -11.28 36.94
C THR A 252 -2.18 -11.23 35.72
N ALA A 253 -1.44 -12.33 35.50
CA ALA A 253 -0.65 -12.54 34.29
C ALA A 253 -1.55 -12.43 33.05
N PRO A 254 -1.11 -11.77 31.97
CA PRO A 254 -1.87 -11.73 30.74
C PRO A 254 -2.06 -13.15 30.19
N THR A 255 -3.27 -13.44 29.75
CA THR A 255 -3.62 -14.69 29.07
C THR A 255 -2.88 -14.71 27.72
N SER A 256 -1.85 -15.55 27.58
CA SER A 256 -1.15 -15.78 26.31
C SER A 256 -2.09 -16.48 25.30
N SER A 257 -2.55 -15.75 24.28
CA SER A 257 -3.31 -16.26 23.12
C SER A 257 -2.49 -16.12 21.82
N GLY A 258 -1.20 -16.43 21.85
CA GLY A 258 -0.35 -16.40 20.64
C GLY A 258 -0.43 -17.68 19.80
N PRO A 259 0.11 -17.70 18.57
CA PRO A 259 0.18 -18.89 17.72
C PRO A 259 0.99 -20.05 18.34
N ALA A 260 0.82 -21.26 17.80
CA ALA A 260 1.56 -22.44 18.28
C ALA A 260 3.08 -22.32 18.08
N THR A 261 3.47 -21.68 16.99
CA THR A 261 4.86 -21.48 16.52
C THR A 261 5.07 -20.05 16.05
N GLN A 262 6.29 -19.53 16.19
CA GLN A 262 6.72 -18.24 15.63
C GLN A 262 8.16 -18.35 15.13
N LEU A 263 8.48 -17.74 13.99
CA LEU A 263 9.85 -17.67 13.48
C LEU A 263 10.59 -16.46 14.05
N SER A 264 11.88 -16.61 14.32
CA SER A 264 12.76 -15.48 14.61
C SER A 264 13.25 -14.77 13.33
N GLN A 265 13.96 -13.65 13.46
CA GLN A 265 14.87 -13.21 12.39
C GLN A 265 15.97 -14.28 12.17
N SER A 266 16.55 -14.33 10.97
CA SER A 266 17.69 -15.19 10.66
C SER A 266 19.00 -14.40 10.62
N PHE A 267 20.11 -15.13 10.76
CA PHE A 267 21.46 -14.60 10.72
C PHE A 267 22.32 -15.43 9.78
N GLY A 268 23.18 -14.80 8.98
CA GLY A 268 24.05 -15.50 8.03
C GLY A 268 23.89 -14.99 6.58
N GLY A 269 24.07 -15.88 5.60
CA GLY A 269 23.98 -15.50 4.19
C GLY A 269 23.40 -16.58 3.27
N PRO A 270 23.28 -16.30 1.96
CA PRO A 270 22.43 -17.04 1.02
C PRO A 270 23.01 -18.38 0.56
N HIS A 271 24.13 -18.82 1.14
CA HIS A 271 24.82 -20.05 0.70
C HIS A 271 24.26 -21.29 1.41
N GLY A 272 24.56 -22.46 0.86
CA GLY A 272 24.08 -23.73 1.40
C GLY A 272 22.69 -24.11 0.88
N ASN A 273 22.28 -25.32 1.23
CA ASN A 273 20.95 -25.84 0.98
C ASN A 273 20.01 -25.39 2.09
N GLN A 274 18.74 -25.17 1.76
CA GLN A 274 17.76 -24.75 2.73
C GLN A 274 17.29 -25.90 3.64
N PHE A 275 16.96 -25.56 4.89
CA PHE A 275 16.24 -26.42 5.83
C PHE A 275 15.23 -25.63 6.68
N SER A 276 14.17 -26.30 7.15
CA SER A 276 13.23 -25.75 8.14
C SER A 276 12.59 -26.88 8.95
N ASP A 277 12.59 -26.74 10.27
CA ASP A 277 11.92 -27.64 11.21
C ASP A 277 10.48 -27.18 11.53
N LEU A 278 10.03 -26.05 10.97
CA LEU A 278 8.76 -25.40 11.36
C LEU A 278 7.55 -26.34 11.22
N ALA A 279 7.46 -27.10 10.12
CA ALA A 279 6.37 -28.04 9.89
C ALA A 279 6.30 -29.19 10.92
N LEU A 280 7.39 -29.45 11.64
CA LEU A 280 7.49 -30.51 12.65
C LEU A 280 7.52 -29.97 14.09
N ALA A 281 7.65 -28.65 14.26
CA ALA A 281 7.63 -27.97 15.55
C ALA A 281 6.19 -27.80 16.04
N THR A 282 5.94 -28.11 17.31
CA THR A 282 4.58 -28.13 17.87
C THR A 282 4.55 -27.47 19.24
N SER A 283 3.43 -26.85 19.61
CA SER A 283 3.25 -26.31 20.97
C SER A 283 3.37 -27.40 22.04
N GLY A 284 3.83 -27.01 23.24
CA GLY A 284 4.07 -27.92 24.36
C GLY A 284 5.27 -28.85 24.20
N GLN A 285 6.19 -28.57 23.26
CA GLN A 285 7.43 -29.33 23.12
C GLN A 285 8.24 -29.37 24.43
N THR A 286 8.95 -30.46 24.67
CA THR A 286 9.92 -30.57 25.78
C THR A 286 11.28 -30.91 25.20
N ILE A 287 12.20 -29.94 25.24
CA ILE A 287 13.56 -30.11 24.73
C ILE A 287 14.41 -30.85 25.76
N ALA A 288 15.05 -31.94 25.32
CA ALA A 288 15.94 -32.75 26.15
C ALA A 288 17.39 -32.27 26.09
N SER A 289 17.88 -31.97 24.90
CA SER A 289 19.24 -31.48 24.71
C SER A 289 19.43 -30.65 23.45
N LEU A 290 20.45 -29.81 23.45
CA LEU A 290 20.96 -29.07 22.30
C LEU A 290 22.46 -29.34 22.16
N ILE A 291 22.90 -29.68 20.95
CA ILE A 291 24.30 -29.95 20.62
C ILE A 291 24.76 -28.97 19.54
N ILE A 292 25.85 -28.26 19.79
CA ILE A 292 26.55 -27.41 18.82
C ILE A 292 27.86 -28.10 18.44
N ARG A 293 28.02 -28.46 17.17
CA ARG A 293 29.29 -28.93 16.62
C ARG A 293 30.07 -27.73 16.10
N ALA A 294 31.21 -27.44 16.72
CA ALA A 294 32.00 -26.29 16.31
C ALA A 294 33.51 -26.51 16.45
N GLY A 295 34.26 -25.98 15.49
CA GLY A 295 35.69 -25.72 15.58
C GLY A 295 35.96 -24.22 15.61
N GLY A 296 36.59 -23.69 14.56
CA GLY A 296 36.69 -22.24 14.35
C GLY A 296 35.39 -21.60 13.87
N ARG A 297 34.47 -22.41 13.32
CA ARG A 297 33.12 -22.08 12.84
C ARG A 297 32.12 -23.11 13.37
N VAL A 298 30.84 -22.88 13.16
CA VAL A 298 29.78 -23.84 13.48
C VAL A 298 29.60 -24.80 12.32
N ASP A 299 29.97 -26.06 12.56
CA ASP A 299 29.85 -27.13 11.58
C ASP A 299 28.42 -27.67 11.54
N GLY A 300 27.74 -27.79 12.69
CA GLY A 300 26.38 -28.35 12.74
C GLY A 300 25.66 -28.19 14.07
N LEU A 301 24.36 -28.47 14.06
CA LEU A 301 23.44 -28.34 15.19
C LEU A 301 22.60 -29.60 15.35
N THR A 302 22.24 -29.95 16.58
CA THR A 302 21.24 -31.00 16.84
C THR A 302 20.35 -30.65 18.03
N LEU A 303 19.03 -30.61 17.81
CA LEU A 303 18.01 -30.42 18.84
C LEU A 303 17.27 -31.72 19.09
N GLN A 304 17.22 -32.16 20.35
CA GLN A 304 16.49 -33.35 20.75
C GLN A 304 15.21 -32.98 21.49
N VAL A 305 14.08 -33.38 20.92
CA VAL A 305 12.74 -33.20 21.48
C VAL A 305 12.32 -34.52 22.14
N SER A 306 11.86 -34.45 23.38
CA SER A 306 11.42 -35.63 24.15
C SER A 306 9.89 -35.79 24.23
N ALA A 307 9.15 -34.69 24.11
CA ALA A 307 7.69 -34.65 24.13
C ALA A 307 7.18 -33.45 23.30
N PRO A 308 5.90 -33.43 22.85
CA PRO A 308 4.91 -34.51 22.96
C PRO A 308 5.29 -35.72 22.09
N THR A 309 5.97 -35.48 20.97
CA THR A 309 6.53 -36.52 20.08
C THR A 309 8.05 -36.45 20.15
N ALA A 310 8.71 -37.59 20.41
CA ALA A 310 10.16 -37.65 20.40
C ALA A 310 10.69 -37.45 18.97
N GLN A 311 11.52 -36.42 18.79
CA GLN A 311 12.05 -36.02 17.48
C GLN A 311 13.50 -35.55 17.63
N THR A 312 14.25 -35.57 16.53
CA THR A 312 15.63 -35.06 16.49
C THR A 312 15.80 -34.27 15.20
N PHE A 313 16.14 -33.00 15.33
CA PHE A 313 16.50 -32.13 14.22
C PHE A 313 18.01 -32.01 14.15
N THR A 314 18.60 -32.30 13.00
CA THR A 314 20.06 -32.26 12.79
C THR A 314 20.35 -31.55 11.48
N HIS A 315 21.16 -30.49 11.55
CA HIS A 315 21.53 -29.64 10.42
C HIS A 315 23.05 -29.40 10.42
N GLY A 316 23.61 -29.17 9.24
CA GLY A 316 25.04 -28.98 9.00
C GLY A 316 25.86 -30.25 8.92
N GLY A 317 27.17 -30.06 8.88
CA GLY A 317 28.15 -31.13 8.73
C GLY A 317 28.52 -31.84 10.03
N THR A 318 29.33 -32.88 9.86
CA THR A 318 29.84 -33.72 10.97
C THR A 318 31.18 -33.24 11.53
N GLY A 319 31.68 -32.09 11.07
CA GLY A 319 32.92 -31.47 11.55
C GLY A 319 32.82 -30.98 13.01
N GLY A 320 33.84 -30.25 13.44
CA GLY A 320 33.89 -29.64 14.77
C GLY A 320 33.93 -30.61 15.96
N THR A 321 33.91 -30.04 17.17
CA THR A 321 33.74 -30.75 18.45
C THR A 321 32.33 -30.49 18.99
N GLU A 322 31.70 -31.52 19.57
CA GLU A 322 30.37 -31.39 20.17
C GLU A 322 30.42 -30.63 21.50
N ASN A 323 29.57 -29.62 21.61
CA ASN A 323 29.25 -28.92 22.85
C ASN A 323 27.78 -29.20 23.16
N THR A 324 27.51 -29.92 24.25
CA THR A 324 26.15 -30.39 24.56
C THR A 324 25.60 -29.69 25.79
N LEU A 325 24.38 -29.18 25.67
CA LEU A 325 23.51 -28.78 26.78
C LEU A 325 22.44 -29.84 26.99
N THR A 326 22.37 -30.41 28.19
CA THR A 326 21.23 -31.24 28.60
C THR A 326 20.35 -30.40 29.51
N LEU A 327 19.05 -30.31 29.18
CA LEU A 327 18.11 -29.49 29.94
C LEU A 327 17.59 -30.25 31.16
N GLY A 328 17.50 -29.56 32.29
CA GLY A 328 16.85 -30.03 33.50
C GLY A 328 15.31 -30.05 33.37
N THR A 329 14.64 -30.64 34.34
CA THR A 329 13.17 -30.69 34.36
C THR A 329 12.56 -29.29 34.41
N GLY A 330 11.76 -28.94 33.40
CA GLY A 330 11.10 -27.62 33.30
C GLY A 330 12.02 -26.48 32.85
N GLU A 331 13.29 -26.78 32.53
CA GLU A 331 14.20 -25.84 31.88
C GLU A 331 13.88 -25.76 30.39
N TYR A 332 14.01 -24.57 29.81
CA TYR A 332 13.74 -24.32 28.39
C TYR A 332 14.73 -23.28 27.84
N ILE A 333 15.01 -23.34 26.55
CA ILE A 333 15.93 -22.43 25.86
C ILE A 333 15.16 -21.16 25.47
N THR A 334 15.70 -20.00 25.84
CA THR A 334 15.04 -18.68 25.72
C THR A 334 15.79 -17.71 24.81
N SER A 335 17.01 -18.00 24.39
CA SER A 335 17.76 -17.10 23.52
C SER A 335 18.78 -17.80 22.65
N MET A 336 19.12 -17.16 21.52
CA MET A 336 20.22 -17.50 20.64
C MET A 336 21.01 -16.23 20.30
N GLU A 337 22.33 -16.30 20.39
CA GLU A 337 23.30 -15.33 19.86
C GLU A 337 24.07 -16.01 18.72
N ALA A 338 24.16 -15.35 17.58
CA ALA A 338 24.89 -15.82 16.41
C ALA A 338 25.92 -14.78 15.97
N HIS A 339 27.09 -15.25 15.55
CA HIS A 339 28.07 -14.44 14.85
C HIS A 339 28.42 -15.09 13.52
N TRP A 340 28.56 -14.29 12.47
CA TRP A 340 28.80 -14.78 11.11
C TRP A 340 29.85 -13.95 10.38
N GLY A 341 30.33 -14.46 9.26
CA GLY A 341 31.35 -13.78 8.47
C GLY A 341 31.69 -14.53 7.19
N GLN A 342 32.58 -13.95 6.39
CA GLN A 342 32.97 -14.50 5.09
C GLN A 342 34.11 -15.52 5.21
N LYS A 343 33.96 -16.66 4.53
CA LYS A 343 34.98 -17.68 4.36
C LYS A 343 35.02 -18.12 2.91
N ASP A 344 36.13 -17.84 2.23
CA ASP A 344 36.37 -18.22 0.83
C ASP A 344 35.26 -17.76 -0.12
N GLY A 345 34.68 -16.57 0.14
CA GLY A 345 33.59 -15.99 -0.64
C GLY A 345 32.18 -16.46 -0.24
N HIS A 346 32.06 -17.26 0.81
CA HIS A 346 30.78 -17.68 1.37
C HIS A 346 30.58 -17.16 2.80
N THR A 347 29.41 -16.59 3.08
CA THR A 347 28.96 -16.33 4.46
C THR A 347 28.75 -17.64 5.22
N ARG A 348 29.35 -17.74 6.41
CA ARG A 348 29.23 -18.88 7.34
C ARG A 348 28.89 -18.40 8.74
N ILE A 349 28.25 -19.24 9.55
CA ILE A 349 28.10 -19.02 10.99
C ILE A 349 29.40 -19.42 11.70
N PHE A 350 30.02 -18.44 12.34
CA PHE A 350 31.29 -18.62 13.04
C PHE A 350 31.11 -18.98 14.51
N TYR A 351 30.03 -18.51 15.16
CA TYR A 351 29.74 -18.80 16.55
C TYR A 351 28.25 -18.83 16.82
N LEU A 352 27.85 -19.73 17.72
CA LEU A 352 26.53 -19.76 18.32
C LEU A 352 26.61 -19.85 19.84
N SER A 353 25.65 -19.24 20.51
CA SER A 353 25.41 -19.40 21.94
C SER A 353 23.93 -19.42 22.24
N PHE A 354 23.48 -20.36 23.06
CA PHE A 354 22.09 -20.46 23.51
C PHE A 354 22.00 -20.29 25.01
N GLY A 355 20.99 -19.55 25.46
CA GLY A 355 20.67 -19.33 26.87
C GLY A 355 19.35 -19.99 27.27
N THR A 356 19.24 -20.36 28.55
CA THR A 356 18.06 -21.02 29.11
C THR A 356 17.38 -20.20 30.21
N SER A 357 16.15 -20.57 30.54
CA SER A 357 15.40 -20.04 31.68
C SER A 357 16.04 -20.31 33.04
N ALA A 358 16.94 -21.30 33.13
CA ALA A 358 17.73 -21.59 34.33
C ALA A 358 19.07 -20.83 34.39
N GLY A 359 19.40 -20.03 33.37
CA GLY A 359 20.67 -19.31 33.26
C GLY A 359 21.86 -20.17 32.81
N ASN A 360 21.62 -21.43 32.40
CA ASN A 360 22.63 -22.25 31.75
C ASN A 360 22.83 -21.80 30.30
N THR A 361 24.04 -21.99 29.78
CA THR A 361 24.39 -21.66 28.39
C THR A 361 25.17 -22.77 27.72
N VAL A 362 25.09 -22.83 26.39
CA VAL A 362 25.98 -23.63 25.54
C VAL A 362 26.42 -22.78 24.37
N SER A 363 27.71 -22.85 24.04
CA SER A 363 28.25 -22.12 22.91
C SER A 363 29.37 -22.90 22.21
N GLY A 364 29.66 -22.49 20.98
CA GLY A 364 30.74 -23.06 20.18
C GLY A 364 31.12 -22.14 19.03
N GLY A 365 32.38 -22.21 18.61
CA GLY A 365 32.92 -21.42 17.49
C GLY A 365 33.73 -20.18 17.93
N THR A 366 33.95 -19.25 17.00
CA THR A 366 34.72 -18.00 17.22
C THR A 366 33.86 -16.78 16.96
N LYS A 367 33.83 -15.80 17.87
CA LYS A 367 33.09 -14.56 17.63
C LYS A 367 33.72 -13.75 16.49
N THR A 368 32.88 -13.21 15.61
CA THR A 368 33.24 -12.24 14.57
C THR A 368 32.58 -10.89 14.88
N ASP A 369 32.90 -9.86 14.09
CA ASP A 369 32.37 -8.52 14.29
C ASP A 369 30.86 -8.44 14.00
N GLU A 370 30.37 -9.23 13.02
CA GLU A 370 28.94 -9.33 12.73
C GLU A 370 28.26 -10.27 13.72
N SER A 371 27.26 -9.75 14.41
CA SER A 371 26.53 -10.51 15.41
C SER A 371 25.10 -10.06 15.57
N GLY A 372 24.30 -10.97 16.12
CA GLY A 372 22.90 -10.73 16.39
C GLY A 372 22.38 -11.70 17.43
N SER A 373 21.29 -11.34 18.07
CA SER A 373 20.62 -12.19 19.05
C SER A 373 19.11 -12.16 18.89
N VAL A 374 18.48 -13.25 19.28
CA VAL A 374 17.03 -13.40 19.37
C VAL A 374 16.66 -13.96 20.74
N THR A 375 15.54 -13.50 21.25
CA THR A 375 14.97 -13.95 22.52
C THR A 375 13.56 -14.48 22.25
N ALA A 376 13.22 -15.56 22.93
CA ALA A 376 11.89 -16.15 22.86
C ALA A 376 10.85 -15.12 23.37
N PRO A 377 9.73 -14.94 22.66
CA PRO A 377 8.59 -14.20 23.17
C PRO A 377 8.08 -14.80 24.49
N ASP A 378 7.38 -13.98 25.29
CA ASP A 378 6.82 -14.43 26.55
C ASP A 378 5.90 -15.65 26.36
N GLY A 379 6.23 -16.74 27.05
CA GLY A 379 5.49 -18.00 26.94
C GLY A 379 5.98 -18.96 25.85
N TYR A 380 7.06 -18.64 25.14
CA TYR A 380 7.66 -19.48 24.10
C TYR A 380 9.05 -20.03 24.49
N GLN A 381 9.48 -21.07 23.78
CA GLN A 381 10.82 -21.67 23.89
C GLN A 381 11.33 -22.15 22.52
N LEU A 382 12.62 -22.48 22.41
CA LEU A 382 13.16 -23.12 21.20
C LEU A 382 12.43 -24.45 20.91
N GLY A 383 11.89 -24.59 19.70
CA GLY A 383 11.22 -25.80 19.21
C GLY A 383 11.88 -26.45 17.99
N GLY A 384 12.69 -25.70 17.24
CA GLY A 384 13.36 -26.14 16.02
C GLY A 384 14.21 -25.02 15.41
N PHE A 385 14.77 -25.26 14.24
CA PHE A 385 15.59 -24.32 13.48
C PHE A 385 15.08 -24.14 12.06
N PHE A 386 15.49 -23.05 11.41
CA PHE A 386 15.39 -22.90 9.97
C PHE A 386 16.63 -22.17 9.46
N GLY A 387 16.98 -22.35 8.19
CA GLY A 387 18.06 -21.62 7.57
C GLY A 387 18.71 -22.36 6.42
N ARG A 388 20.04 -22.24 6.30
CA ARG A 388 20.82 -22.86 5.24
C ARG A 388 22.06 -23.56 5.76
N ASP A 389 22.35 -24.73 5.23
CA ASP A 389 23.46 -25.57 5.65
C ASP A 389 24.12 -26.34 4.49
N GLY A 390 25.24 -26.98 4.82
CA GLY A 390 25.95 -27.90 3.95
C GLY A 390 26.99 -28.64 4.79
N ASP A 391 28.26 -28.50 4.42
CA ASP A 391 29.36 -28.98 5.28
C ASP A 391 29.49 -28.16 6.59
N GLU A 392 28.95 -26.94 6.62
CA GLU A 392 28.88 -26.01 7.76
C GLU A 392 27.50 -25.31 7.77
N ILE A 393 27.18 -24.55 8.83
CA ILE A 393 25.96 -23.73 8.87
C ILE A 393 26.22 -22.37 8.23
N ASP A 394 25.33 -21.95 7.32
CA ASP A 394 25.48 -20.75 6.49
C ASP A 394 24.52 -19.64 6.91
N LEU A 395 23.31 -20.04 7.27
CA LEU A 395 22.26 -19.18 7.80
C LEU A 395 21.46 -19.93 8.85
N ILE A 396 21.06 -19.24 9.91
CA ILE A 396 20.33 -19.85 11.02
C ILE A 396 19.33 -18.87 11.63
N GLY A 397 18.12 -19.35 11.83
CA GLY A 397 17.08 -18.79 12.68
C GLY A 397 16.47 -19.88 13.55
N VAL A 398 15.62 -19.48 14.49
CA VAL A 398 14.97 -20.39 15.43
C VAL A 398 13.46 -20.38 15.25
N VAL A 399 12.87 -21.55 15.42
CA VAL A 399 11.42 -21.74 15.56
C VAL A 399 11.10 -21.68 17.05
N TRP A 400 10.38 -20.66 17.47
CA TRP A 400 9.82 -20.54 18.81
C TRP A 400 8.50 -21.31 18.88
N THR A 401 8.30 -22.11 19.93
CA THR A 401 7.06 -22.86 20.17
C THR A 401 6.46 -22.46 21.51
N SER A 402 5.13 -22.36 21.55
CA SER A 402 4.44 -22.07 22.80
C SER A 402 4.74 -23.17 23.82
N ILE A 403 5.12 -22.78 25.03
CA ILE A 403 5.38 -23.70 26.15
C ILE A 403 4.07 -24.37 26.57
N LYS A 404 2.94 -23.66 26.46
CA LYS A 404 1.62 -24.25 26.69
C LYS A 404 1.19 -25.03 25.47
N VAL A 405 0.55 -26.17 25.69
CA VAL A 405 -0.15 -26.89 24.63
C VAL A 405 -1.32 -26.01 24.19
N ILE A 406 -1.20 -25.47 22.99
CA ILE A 406 -2.30 -24.86 22.26
C ILE A 406 -2.95 -26.03 21.56
N GLY A 407 -4.19 -26.35 21.91
CA GLY A 407 -4.94 -27.37 21.18
C GLY A 407 -4.89 -27.00 19.71
N GLU A 408 -4.56 -27.97 18.84
CA GLU A 408 -4.73 -27.80 17.40
C GLU A 408 -6.19 -27.36 17.22
N GLY A 409 -6.38 -26.05 17.07
CA GLY A 409 -7.63 -25.52 16.60
C GLY A 409 -7.83 -26.26 15.31
N SER A 410 -8.86 -27.11 15.29
CA SER A 410 -9.48 -27.59 14.07
C SER A 410 -9.23 -26.56 12.99
N SER A 411 -8.50 -26.93 11.94
CA SER A 411 -8.26 -26.09 10.78
C SER A 411 -9.56 -25.59 10.13
N ASP A 412 -10.73 -26.00 10.65
CA ASP A 412 -12.04 -25.35 10.45
C ASP A 412 -12.19 -24.02 11.23
N SER A 413 -11.21 -23.12 11.12
CA SER A 413 -11.59 -21.73 10.96
C SER A 413 -12.01 -21.62 9.50
N THR A 414 -13.30 -21.65 9.23
CA THR A 414 -13.88 -21.29 7.94
C THR A 414 -13.67 -19.79 7.66
N SER A 415 -12.42 -19.34 7.69
CA SER A 415 -12.00 -18.16 6.93
C SER A 415 -12.00 -18.59 5.47
N THR A 416 -12.90 -18.00 4.69
CA THR A 416 -12.95 -18.10 3.23
C THR A 416 -11.64 -17.56 2.66
N THR A 417 -10.58 -18.36 2.68
CA THR A 417 -9.29 -18.03 2.09
C THR A 417 -9.27 -18.56 0.67
N VAL A 418 -8.86 -17.71 -0.27
CA VAL A 418 -8.53 -18.13 -1.63
C VAL A 418 -7.33 -19.09 -1.54
N SER A 419 -7.48 -20.30 -2.07
CA SER A 419 -6.40 -21.27 -2.16
C SER A 419 -5.87 -21.34 -3.59
N ASP A 420 -4.58 -21.63 -3.76
CA ASP A 420 -4.00 -21.95 -5.07
C ASP A 420 -4.83 -23.03 -5.80
N SER A 421 -5.26 -24.06 -5.08
CA SER A 421 -6.07 -25.17 -5.60
C SER A 421 -7.48 -24.80 -6.08
N ASP A 422 -7.90 -23.55 -5.93
CA ASP A 422 -9.14 -23.02 -6.49
C ASP A 422 -9.00 -22.57 -7.95
N ILE A 423 -7.78 -22.55 -8.48
CA ILE A 423 -7.44 -22.25 -9.87
C ILE A 423 -6.82 -23.49 -10.51
N VAL A 424 -7.27 -23.84 -11.71
CA VAL A 424 -6.64 -24.89 -12.52
C VAL A 424 -6.50 -24.39 -13.95
N LEU A 425 -5.27 -24.35 -14.45
CA LEU A 425 -4.99 -24.10 -15.87
C LEU A 425 -5.07 -25.42 -16.64
N SER A 426 -5.57 -25.36 -17.89
CA SER A 426 -5.49 -26.51 -18.79
C SER A 426 -4.09 -26.69 -19.39
N ASP A 427 -3.95 -27.58 -20.38
CA ASP A 427 -2.82 -27.49 -21.31
C ASP A 427 -3.07 -26.34 -22.31
N LEU A 428 -1.98 -25.84 -22.92
CA LEU A 428 -2.05 -24.90 -24.04
C LEU A 428 -2.16 -25.63 -25.38
N TYR A 429 -3.08 -25.19 -26.23
CA TYR A 429 -3.30 -25.77 -27.56
C TYR A 429 -3.01 -24.75 -28.65
N GLY A 430 -2.04 -25.03 -29.53
CA GLY A 430 -1.66 -24.14 -30.63
C GLY A 430 -0.16 -23.98 -30.81
N GLY A 431 0.29 -22.83 -31.32
CA GLY A 431 1.68 -22.54 -31.64
C GLY A 431 2.30 -21.37 -30.86
N PRO A 432 3.64 -21.27 -30.81
CA PRO A 432 4.35 -20.26 -30.01
C PRO A 432 4.39 -18.87 -30.69
N HIS A 433 3.37 -18.50 -31.46
CA HIS A 433 3.32 -17.23 -32.21
C HIS A 433 2.35 -16.25 -31.55
N GLY A 434 2.33 -14.99 -31.99
CA GLY A 434 1.50 -13.93 -31.42
C GLY A 434 2.14 -13.27 -30.20
N VAL A 435 1.34 -12.62 -29.36
CA VAL A 435 1.75 -12.05 -28.06
C VAL A 435 1.08 -12.85 -26.95
N ALA A 436 1.80 -13.15 -25.87
CA ALA A 436 1.21 -13.85 -24.72
C ALA A 436 0.11 -13.02 -24.05
N PHE A 437 -0.93 -13.69 -23.55
CA PHE A 437 -1.99 -13.09 -22.76
C PHE A 437 -2.43 -14.04 -21.65
N SER A 438 -2.94 -13.49 -20.54
CA SER A 438 -3.62 -14.25 -19.50
C SER A 438 -4.67 -13.42 -18.77
N ASP A 439 -5.85 -14.00 -18.54
CA ASP A 439 -6.89 -13.37 -17.73
C ASP A 439 -6.73 -13.64 -16.22
N ILE A 440 -5.66 -14.32 -15.81
CA ILE A 440 -5.53 -14.82 -14.43
C ILE A 440 -5.61 -13.72 -13.36
N ASN A 441 -5.06 -12.55 -13.65
CA ASN A 441 -5.04 -11.40 -12.74
C ASN A 441 -6.36 -10.61 -12.74
N SER A 442 -7.19 -10.76 -13.77
CA SER A 442 -8.49 -10.08 -13.89
C SER A 442 -9.66 -10.93 -13.38
N ILE A 443 -9.47 -12.23 -13.22
CA ILE A 443 -10.49 -13.14 -12.68
C ILE A 443 -10.89 -12.70 -11.27
N LYS A 444 -12.18 -12.80 -10.96
CA LYS A 444 -12.72 -12.72 -9.60
C LYS A 444 -13.45 -14.02 -9.30
N PHE A 445 -13.33 -14.55 -8.08
CA PHE A 445 -14.11 -15.73 -7.70
C PHE A 445 -15.61 -15.40 -7.60
N GLU A 446 -16.46 -16.42 -7.58
CA GLU A 446 -17.93 -16.30 -7.70
C GLU A 446 -18.42 -15.65 -9.01
N GLN A 447 -17.52 -15.45 -9.99
CA GLN A 447 -17.93 -14.81 -11.23
C GLN A 447 -18.88 -15.66 -12.06
N VAL A 448 -19.84 -15.03 -12.73
CA VAL A 448 -20.84 -15.71 -13.54
C VAL A 448 -20.72 -15.25 -14.98
N ALA A 449 -20.30 -16.16 -15.86
CA ALA A 449 -20.30 -15.92 -17.29
C ALA A 449 -21.74 -15.83 -17.82
N THR A 450 -22.02 -14.82 -18.64
CA THR A 450 -23.34 -14.57 -19.26
C THR A 450 -23.36 -14.98 -20.73
N SER A 451 -22.22 -14.89 -21.41
CA SER A 451 -22.10 -15.36 -22.79
C SER A 451 -20.67 -15.72 -23.18
N ILE A 452 -20.54 -16.56 -24.19
CA ILE A 452 -19.28 -16.83 -24.88
C ILE A 452 -19.45 -16.60 -26.37
N THR A 453 -18.51 -15.87 -26.97
CA THR A 453 -18.46 -15.58 -28.40
C THR A 453 -17.18 -16.14 -28.99
N ILE A 454 -17.29 -16.78 -30.14
CA ILE A 454 -16.14 -17.17 -30.97
C ILE A 454 -16.26 -16.46 -32.31
N ARG A 455 -15.17 -15.83 -32.72
CA ARG A 455 -15.08 -15.13 -34.01
C ARG A 455 -14.26 -15.98 -34.96
N THR A 456 -14.89 -16.49 -36.00
CA THR A 456 -14.29 -17.54 -36.84
C THR A 456 -14.63 -17.39 -38.33
N ASP A 457 -13.70 -17.81 -39.19
CA ASP A 457 -13.95 -18.23 -40.59
C ASP A 457 -13.34 -19.62 -40.80
N LYS A 458 -12.19 -19.72 -41.48
CA LYS A 458 -11.42 -20.96 -41.58
C LYS A 458 -10.64 -21.28 -40.31
N ARG A 459 -10.29 -20.25 -39.54
CA ARG A 459 -9.53 -20.29 -38.29
C ARG A 459 -10.29 -19.53 -37.21
N VAL A 460 -9.75 -19.56 -35.99
CA VAL A 460 -10.25 -18.75 -34.88
C VAL A 460 -9.53 -17.41 -34.88
N ASP A 461 -10.28 -16.35 -35.14
CA ASP A 461 -9.78 -14.99 -35.17
C ASP A 461 -9.79 -14.39 -33.74
N ALA A 462 -10.86 -14.63 -32.97
CA ALA A 462 -10.96 -14.19 -31.57
C ALA A 462 -11.87 -15.07 -30.71
N VAL A 463 -11.70 -14.97 -29.40
CA VAL A 463 -12.58 -15.54 -28.37
C VAL A 463 -12.96 -14.45 -27.37
N THR A 464 -14.23 -14.41 -26.98
CA THR A 464 -14.76 -13.44 -26.02
C THR A 464 -15.58 -14.13 -24.94
N LEU A 465 -15.31 -13.85 -23.67
CA LEU A 465 -16.12 -14.27 -22.52
C LEU A 465 -16.71 -13.04 -21.85
N GLN A 466 -18.03 -13.02 -21.66
CA GLN A 466 -18.71 -11.96 -20.91
C GLN A 466 -19.03 -12.46 -19.52
N ILE A 467 -18.59 -11.71 -18.51
CA ILE A 467 -18.88 -11.91 -17.10
C ILE A 467 -19.93 -10.88 -16.69
N GLY A 468 -20.93 -11.30 -15.91
CA GLY A 468 -22.01 -10.41 -15.42
C GLY A 468 -21.95 -10.10 -13.93
N THR A 469 -21.33 -10.97 -13.12
CA THR A 469 -21.14 -10.77 -11.68
C THR A 469 -19.75 -11.26 -11.29
N PRO A 470 -19.13 -10.76 -10.19
CA PRO A 470 -19.59 -9.65 -9.35
C PRO A 470 -19.58 -8.28 -10.07
N GLU A 471 -18.83 -8.18 -11.17
CA GLU A 471 -18.70 -6.99 -12.01
C GLU A 471 -18.85 -7.39 -13.49
N GLU A 472 -19.39 -6.49 -14.33
CA GLU A 472 -19.49 -6.72 -15.77
C GLU A 472 -18.11 -6.57 -16.42
N VAL A 473 -17.56 -7.67 -16.93
CA VAL A 473 -16.24 -7.69 -17.58
C VAL A 473 -16.36 -8.38 -18.93
N THR A 474 -15.75 -7.80 -19.96
CA THR A 474 -15.61 -8.44 -21.28
C THR A 474 -14.16 -8.83 -21.51
N ILE A 475 -13.89 -10.12 -21.47
CA ILE A 475 -12.59 -10.71 -21.79
C ILE A 475 -12.58 -10.98 -23.29
N ASN A 476 -11.62 -10.44 -24.04
CA ASN A 476 -11.51 -10.65 -25.47
C ASN A 476 -10.05 -10.82 -25.93
N HIS A 477 -9.76 -11.92 -26.63
CA HIS A 477 -8.43 -12.21 -27.17
C HIS A 477 -8.49 -12.54 -28.65
N GLY A 478 -7.60 -11.91 -29.43
CA GLY A 478 -7.52 -12.08 -30.89
C GLY A 478 -7.98 -10.85 -31.69
N GLY A 479 -8.15 -11.04 -33.00
CA GLY A 479 -8.35 -9.95 -33.95
C GLY A 479 -9.77 -9.78 -34.46
N SER A 480 -9.95 -8.83 -35.38
CA SER A 480 -11.26 -8.46 -35.95
C SER A 480 -11.67 -9.27 -37.18
N GLY A 481 -10.88 -10.26 -37.61
CA GLY A 481 -11.18 -11.15 -38.74
C GLY A 481 -12.37 -12.08 -38.49
N GLY A 482 -12.84 -12.86 -39.46
CA GLY A 482 -13.92 -13.82 -39.26
C GLY A 482 -15.31 -13.22 -38.98
N THR A 483 -16.21 -14.04 -38.43
CA THR A 483 -17.59 -13.67 -38.05
C THR A 483 -17.96 -14.22 -36.67
N ASP A 484 -18.71 -13.43 -35.90
CA ASP A 484 -19.11 -13.79 -34.53
C ASP A 484 -20.18 -14.88 -34.53
N LYS A 485 -20.02 -15.81 -33.59
CA LYS A 485 -21.07 -16.68 -33.09
C LYS A 485 -21.10 -16.55 -31.58
N THR A 486 -22.27 -16.34 -31.01
CA THR A 486 -22.44 -16.14 -29.57
C THR A 486 -23.40 -17.17 -29.00
N LEU A 487 -23.04 -17.71 -27.83
CA LEU A 487 -23.90 -18.52 -26.98
C LEU A 487 -24.15 -17.75 -25.68
N THR A 488 -25.40 -17.38 -25.45
CA THR A 488 -25.85 -16.84 -24.16
C THR A 488 -26.09 -18.00 -23.19
N LEU A 489 -25.55 -17.88 -21.98
CA LEU A 489 -25.70 -18.88 -20.92
C LEU A 489 -26.99 -18.61 -20.12
N GLY A 490 -27.73 -19.68 -19.82
CA GLY A 490 -28.88 -19.63 -18.92
C GLY A 490 -28.48 -19.40 -17.46
N ALA A 491 -29.46 -19.10 -16.60
CA ALA A 491 -29.21 -18.90 -15.18
C ALA A 491 -28.60 -20.16 -14.53
N GLY A 492 -27.41 -20.03 -13.95
CA GLY A 492 -26.66 -21.14 -13.35
C GLY A 492 -26.03 -22.12 -14.36
N GLU A 493 -26.12 -21.83 -15.66
CA GLU A 493 -25.39 -22.55 -16.69
C GLU A 493 -23.95 -22.04 -16.75
N TYR A 494 -22.99 -22.96 -16.86
CA TYR A 494 -21.56 -22.63 -16.91
C TYR A 494 -20.85 -23.54 -17.91
N ILE A 495 -19.69 -23.11 -18.40
CA ILE A 495 -18.90 -23.86 -19.38
C ILE A 495 -18.08 -24.94 -18.65
N THR A 496 -18.11 -26.16 -19.16
CA THR A 496 -17.49 -27.35 -18.56
C THR A 496 -16.36 -27.94 -19.41
N ALA A 497 -16.30 -27.60 -20.70
CA ALA A 497 -15.22 -28.08 -21.56
C ALA A 497 -14.93 -27.13 -22.73
N MET A 498 -13.67 -27.14 -23.16
CA MET A 498 -13.16 -26.49 -24.37
C MET A 498 -12.41 -27.53 -25.22
N GLU A 499 -12.88 -27.77 -26.43
CA GLU A 499 -12.17 -28.53 -27.45
C GLU A 499 -11.50 -27.56 -28.42
N ALA A 500 -10.19 -27.75 -28.65
CA ALA A 500 -9.39 -26.95 -29.55
C ALA A 500 -8.73 -27.84 -30.61
N HIS A 501 -8.68 -27.33 -31.84
CA HIS A 501 -7.96 -27.91 -32.95
C HIS A 501 -6.97 -26.90 -33.50
N TRP A 502 -5.74 -27.33 -33.78
CA TRP A 502 -4.69 -26.45 -34.30
C TRP A 502 -4.03 -27.04 -35.53
N GLY A 503 -3.32 -26.20 -36.28
CA GLY A 503 -2.63 -26.63 -37.49
C GLY A 503 -1.71 -25.57 -38.03
N LYS A 504 -0.88 -25.95 -39.00
CA LYS A 504 0.15 -25.09 -39.58
C LYS A 504 -0.34 -24.38 -40.85
N LYS A 505 -0.09 -23.07 -40.93
CA LYS A 505 -0.36 -22.20 -42.09
C LYS A 505 0.79 -21.23 -42.27
N ASP A 506 1.39 -21.18 -43.48
CA ASP A 506 2.46 -20.22 -43.81
C ASP A 506 3.57 -20.18 -42.73
N ASP A 507 4.01 -21.37 -42.33
CA ASP A 507 4.95 -21.61 -41.24
C ASP A 507 4.53 -21.26 -39.80
N HIS A 508 3.30 -20.80 -39.60
CA HIS A 508 2.72 -20.49 -38.29
C HIS A 508 1.72 -21.56 -37.83
N THR A 509 1.87 -22.08 -36.63
CA THR A 509 0.86 -22.94 -36.00
C THR A 509 -0.19 -22.09 -35.30
N ARG A 510 -1.47 -22.24 -35.65
CA ARG A 510 -2.58 -21.42 -35.13
C ARG A 510 -3.77 -22.28 -34.70
N VAL A 511 -4.70 -21.72 -33.93
CA VAL A 511 -5.97 -22.39 -33.58
C VAL A 511 -6.95 -22.27 -34.74
N PHE A 512 -7.39 -23.42 -35.26
CA PHE A 512 -8.27 -23.49 -36.42
C PHE A 512 -9.74 -23.67 -36.05
N TYR A 513 -10.03 -24.30 -34.92
CA TYR A 513 -11.40 -24.54 -34.47
C TYR A 513 -11.49 -24.59 -32.95
N LEU A 514 -12.59 -24.06 -32.42
CA LEU A 514 -12.97 -24.15 -31.02
C LEU A 514 -14.40 -24.70 -30.90
N ASN A 515 -14.62 -25.45 -29.82
CA ASN A 515 -15.93 -25.87 -29.37
C ASN A 515 -16.03 -25.80 -27.85
N PHE A 516 -17.06 -25.13 -27.34
CA PHE A 516 -17.35 -25.04 -25.92
C PHE A 516 -18.62 -25.81 -25.58
N VAL A 517 -18.62 -26.53 -24.46
CA VAL A 517 -19.77 -27.28 -23.94
C VAL A 517 -20.13 -26.76 -22.55
N THR A 518 -21.43 -26.67 -22.27
CA THR A 518 -21.95 -26.17 -20.99
C THR A 518 -22.52 -27.28 -20.12
N SER A 519 -22.74 -26.96 -18.84
CA SER A 519 -23.40 -27.84 -17.86
C SER A 519 -24.85 -28.18 -18.21
N ALA A 520 -25.52 -27.37 -19.05
CA ALA A 520 -26.85 -27.66 -19.59
C ALA A 520 -26.82 -28.52 -20.86
N GLY A 521 -25.63 -28.87 -21.37
CA GLY A 521 -25.44 -29.62 -22.61
C GLY A 521 -25.58 -28.77 -23.88
N ASN A 522 -25.62 -27.44 -23.76
CA ASN A 522 -25.51 -26.54 -24.91
C ASN A 522 -24.07 -26.49 -25.40
N SER A 523 -23.87 -26.08 -26.66
CA SER A 523 -22.54 -25.93 -27.22
C SER A 523 -22.46 -24.86 -28.29
N ILE A 524 -21.26 -24.34 -28.50
CA ILE A 524 -20.94 -23.41 -29.57
C ILE A 524 -19.63 -23.80 -30.24
N SER A 525 -19.60 -23.79 -31.57
CA SER A 525 -18.41 -24.17 -32.35
C SER A 525 -18.23 -23.36 -33.64
N GLY A 526 -16.97 -23.24 -34.07
CA GLY A 526 -16.57 -22.42 -35.20
C GLY A 526 -15.16 -22.72 -35.67
N GLY A 527 -14.88 -22.42 -36.94
CA GLY A 527 -13.60 -22.74 -37.58
C GLY A 527 -13.58 -24.08 -38.33
N THR A 528 -12.37 -24.53 -38.70
CA THR A 528 -12.15 -25.80 -39.43
C THR A 528 -11.46 -26.82 -38.53
N GLN A 529 -12.01 -28.02 -38.39
CA GLN A 529 -11.35 -29.08 -37.65
C GLN A 529 -10.08 -29.56 -38.38
N THR A 530 -9.01 -29.77 -37.62
CA THR A 530 -7.72 -30.34 -38.07
C THR A 530 -7.47 -31.70 -37.40
N GLU A 531 -6.36 -32.37 -37.78
CA GLU A 531 -5.94 -33.63 -37.16
C GLU A 531 -5.45 -33.43 -35.72
N ASP A 532 -4.71 -32.36 -35.45
CA ASP A 532 -4.23 -32.03 -34.10
C ASP A 532 -5.35 -31.39 -33.29
N LYS A 533 -5.73 -32.05 -32.19
CA LYS A 533 -6.84 -31.64 -31.35
C LYS A 533 -6.72 -32.17 -29.93
N ALA A 534 -7.34 -31.45 -29.00
CA ALA A 534 -7.43 -31.83 -27.60
C ALA A 534 -8.68 -31.22 -26.96
N THR A 535 -9.04 -31.71 -25.78
CA THR A 535 -10.17 -31.21 -25.00
C THR A 535 -9.73 -30.96 -23.57
N ALA A 536 -9.80 -29.70 -23.14
CA ALA A 536 -9.73 -29.32 -21.74
C ALA A 536 -11.10 -29.51 -21.10
N THR A 537 -11.17 -30.29 -20.03
CA THR A 537 -12.40 -30.49 -19.24
C THR A 537 -12.20 -29.88 -17.86
N ALA A 538 -13.16 -29.08 -17.41
CA ALA A 538 -13.16 -28.53 -16.06
C ALA A 538 -13.18 -29.67 -15.02
N PRO A 539 -12.40 -29.58 -13.93
CA PRO A 539 -12.58 -30.47 -12.78
C PRO A 539 -14.01 -30.39 -12.21
N ASP A 540 -14.42 -31.42 -11.47
CA ASP A 540 -15.73 -31.43 -10.82
C ASP A 540 -15.86 -30.22 -9.86
N GLY A 541 -16.91 -29.42 -10.05
CA GLY A 541 -17.17 -28.22 -9.26
C GLY A 541 -16.45 -26.95 -9.74
N PHE A 542 -15.86 -26.97 -10.93
CA PHE A 542 -15.20 -25.82 -11.54
C PHE A 542 -15.98 -25.28 -12.75
N GLN A 543 -15.74 -24.02 -13.09
CA GLN A 543 -16.29 -23.35 -14.26
C GLN A 543 -15.20 -22.58 -15.02
N LEU A 544 -15.45 -22.29 -16.30
CA LEU A 544 -14.56 -21.44 -17.08
C LEU A 544 -14.57 -20.01 -16.52
N ALA A 545 -13.39 -19.49 -16.23
CA ALA A 545 -13.19 -18.17 -15.66
C ALA A 545 -12.53 -17.19 -16.64
N GLY A 546 -11.73 -17.69 -17.56
CA GLY A 546 -11.00 -16.89 -18.52
C GLY A 546 -10.11 -17.77 -19.39
N PHE A 547 -9.20 -17.14 -20.11
CA PHE A 547 -8.28 -17.78 -21.01
C PHE A 547 -6.85 -17.31 -20.76
N TYR A 548 -5.91 -18.10 -21.26
CA TYR A 548 -4.52 -17.70 -21.37
C TYR A 548 -3.93 -18.36 -22.63
N GLY A 549 -2.89 -17.78 -23.18
CA GLY A 549 -2.31 -18.28 -24.43
C GLY A 549 -1.58 -17.21 -25.19
N ARG A 550 -1.66 -17.25 -26.52
CA ARG A 550 -1.03 -16.27 -27.41
C ARG A 550 -1.96 -15.88 -28.54
N ALA A 551 -2.04 -14.59 -28.85
CA ALA A 551 -2.89 -14.07 -29.91
C ALA A 551 -2.40 -12.73 -30.45
N GLU A 552 -2.79 -12.42 -31.69
CA GLU A 552 -2.71 -11.08 -32.27
C GLU A 552 -3.91 -10.89 -33.21
N ALA A 553 -3.70 -10.99 -34.53
CA ALA A 553 -4.76 -10.93 -35.53
C ALA A 553 -5.65 -12.20 -35.55
N GLU A 554 -5.10 -13.33 -35.09
CA GLU A 554 -5.77 -14.62 -34.94
C GLU A 554 -5.34 -15.22 -33.59
N VAL A 555 -6.08 -16.21 -33.09
CA VAL A 555 -5.70 -16.96 -31.89
C VAL A 555 -4.66 -18.00 -32.26
N ASP A 556 -3.48 -17.89 -31.66
CA ASP A 556 -2.33 -18.73 -31.94
C ASP A 556 -2.24 -19.94 -31.02
N GLN A 557 -2.51 -19.68 -29.75
CA GLN A 557 -2.47 -20.66 -28.68
C GLN A 557 -3.53 -20.31 -27.66
N ILE A 558 -4.21 -21.31 -27.11
CA ILE A 558 -5.26 -21.08 -26.13
C ILE A 558 -5.32 -22.21 -25.10
N GLY A 559 -5.48 -21.82 -23.85
CA GLY A 559 -5.81 -22.65 -22.71
C GLY A 559 -6.97 -22.02 -21.93
N ALA A 560 -7.63 -22.84 -21.13
CA ALA A 560 -8.74 -22.45 -20.27
C ALA A 560 -8.27 -22.27 -18.83
N ILE A 561 -8.75 -21.21 -18.18
CA ILE A 561 -8.60 -21.00 -16.75
C ILE A 561 -9.88 -21.48 -16.07
N TRP A 562 -9.78 -22.49 -15.22
CA TRP A 562 -10.89 -23.03 -14.45
C TRP A 562 -10.83 -22.52 -13.02
N THR A 563 -11.95 -22.03 -12.48
CA THR A 563 -12.06 -21.68 -11.06
C THR A 563 -13.13 -22.49 -10.34
N ARG A 564 -12.89 -22.78 -9.06
CA ARG A 564 -13.86 -23.48 -8.20
C ARG A 564 -15.10 -22.61 -8.02
N ILE A 565 -16.27 -23.16 -8.33
CA ILE A 565 -17.56 -22.44 -8.26
C ILE A 565 -17.88 -21.97 -6.83
N SER A 566 -17.44 -22.73 -5.82
CA SER A 566 -17.68 -22.42 -4.41
C SER A 566 -16.62 -21.50 -3.77
N ALA A 567 -15.52 -21.23 -4.47
CA ALA A 567 -14.49 -20.33 -3.94
C ALA A 567 -15.01 -18.89 -3.93
N LYS A 568 -14.55 -18.12 -2.96
CA LYS A 568 -14.93 -16.72 -2.76
C LYS A 568 -13.71 -15.85 -2.80
N ASP A 569 -13.86 -14.69 -3.42
CA ASP A 569 -12.77 -13.73 -3.45
C ASP A 569 -12.70 -13.01 -2.11
N LEU A 570 -11.50 -12.54 -1.78
CA LEU A 570 -11.31 -11.64 -0.65
C LEU A 570 -11.50 -10.21 -1.15
N ALA A 571 -12.35 -9.43 -0.49
CA ALA A 571 -12.50 -8.02 -0.78
C ALA A 571 -11.59 -7.20 0.14
N LEU A 572 -11.05 -6.10 -0.38
CA LEU A 572 -10.26 -5.12 0.37
C LEU A 572 -11.01 -4.60 1.61
N THR A 573 -12.35 -4.55 1.55
CA THR A 573 -13.24 -4.00 2.59
C THR A 573 -13.89 -5.07 3.47
N ASP A 574 -13.51 -6.33 3.32
CA ASP A 574 -13.98 -7.40 4.21
C ASP A 574 -13.56 -7.12 5.66
N LEU A 575 -14.49 -7.29 6.59
CA LEU A 575 -14.22 -7.14 8.01
C LEU A 575 -13.45 -8.37 8.49
N GLU A 576 -12.15 -8.22 8.74
CA GLU A 576 -11.42 -9.20 9.54
C GLU A 576 -11.67 -8.98 11.04
N GLU A 577 -11.80 -10.06 11.81
CA GLU A 577 -11.70 -10.00 13.26
C GLU A 577 -10.24 -9.75 13.64
N SER A 578 -9.80 -8.48 13.65
CA SER A 578 -8.45 -8.17 14.12
C SER A 578 -8.37 -8.32 15.64
N ASP A 579 -7.40 -9.10 16.13
CA ASP A 579 -7.07 -9.24 17.56
C ASP A 579 -6.45 -7.95 18.17
N SER A 580 -6.19 -6.91 17.36
CA SER A 580 -5.70 -5.62 17.82
C SER A 580 -6.83 -4.79 18.44
N LEU A 581 -7.00 -4.97 19.76
CA LEU A 581 -7.92 -4.27 20.66
C LEU A 581 -7.79 -2.74 20.72
N THR A 582 -6.98 -2.11 19.85
CA THR A 582 -6.54 -0.70 20.02
C THR A 582 -7.20 0.30 19.05
N TYR A 583 -7.58 -0.11 17.84
CA TYR A 583 -7.89 0.85 16.73
C TYR A 583 -9.20 0.60 15.97
N GLY A 584 -10.27 0.15 16.63
CA GLY A 584 -11.62 0.24 16.08
C GLY A 584 -11.99 -0.77 14.98
N SER A 585 -13.25 -1.23 14.98
CA SER A 585 -13.72 -2.40 14.23
C SER A 585 -14.05 -2.15 12.74
N ARG A 586 -13.10 -1.62 11.96
CA ARG A 586 -13.23 -1.59 10.49
C ARG A 586 -11.87 -1.71 9.82
N THR A 587 -11.28 -2.90 9.88
CA THR A 587 -9.97 -3.13 9.26
C THR A 587 -10.15 -3.44 7.79
N ILE A 588 -9.84 -2.46 6.94
CA ILE A 588 -9.50 -2.70 5.54
C ILE A 588 -8.29 -3.62 5.51
N ARG A 589 -8.24 -4.57 4.57
CA ARG A 589 -7.07 -5.43 4.42
C ARG A 589 -5.83 -4.58 4.15
N ASN A 590 -4.77 -4.77 4.93
CA ASN A 590 -3.49 -4.14 4.70
C ASN A 590 -2.77 -4.81 3.53
N TRP A 591 -3.23 -4.56 2.30
CA TRP A 591 -2.58 -5.01 1.08
C TRP A 591 -1.56 -3.99 0.58
N VAL A 592 -0.61 -4.43 -0.25
CA VAL A 592 0.35 -3.53 -0.92
C VAL A 592 -0.40 -2.52 -1.78
N GLY A 593 -1.41 -2.99 -2.55
CA GLY A 593 -2.22 -2.14 -3.43
C GLY A 593 -1.55 -1.84 -4.78
N PRO A 594 -2.31 -1.27 -5.73
CA PRO A 594 -1.88 -1.14 -7.13
C PRO A 594 -0.77 -0.12 -7.37
N THR A 595 -0.54 0.82 -6.44
CA THR A 595 0.29 2.02 -6.67
C THR A 595 1.74 1.89 -6.25
N ILE A 596 2.07 0.92 -5.39
CA ILE A 596 3.44 0.80 -4.84
C ILE A 596 4.46 0.35 -5.91
N GLY A 597 3.97 -0.17 -7.05
CA GLY A 597 4.78 -0.60 -8.20
C GLY A 597 4.88 0.41 -9.35
N GLU A 598 4.17 1.53 -9.31
CA GLU A 598 4.21 2.53 -10.39
C GLU A 598 5.32 3.57 -10.11
N ALA A 599 6.17 3.82 -11.11
CA ALA A 599 7.28 4.74 -11.02
C ALA A 599 6.90 6.12 -11.58
N ASP A 600 6.99 7.16 -10.75
CA ASP A 600 6.73 8.55 -11.16
C ASP A 600 7.95 9.22 -11.83
N ASP A 601 9.13 8.61 -11.77
CA ASP A 601 10.40 9.13 -12.29
C ASP A 601 11.23 7.99 -12.94
N THR A 602 12.35 8.31 -13.58
CA THR A 602 13.23 7.32 -14.23
C THR A 602 14.15 6.59 -13.25
N ALA A 603 14.31 7.10 -12.01
CA ALA A 603 15.08 6.44 -10.96
C ALA A 603 14.76 7.02 -9.58
N CYS A 604 15.06 6.25 -8.52
CA CYS A 604 15.25 6.76 -7.17
C CYS A 604 16.72 6.61 -6.72
N TYR A 605 17.20 7.54 -5.89
CA TYR A 605 18.54 7.54 -5.33
C TYR A 605 18.57 6.82 -3.98
N ARG A 606 19.51 5.90 -3.79
CA ARG A 606 19.59 5.08 -2.58
C ARG A 606 20.28 5.84 -1.45
N LYS A 607 19.59 5.98 -0.31
CA LYS A 607 20.17 6.59 0.90
C LYS A 607 21.27 5.69 1.46
N SER A 608 22.40 6.28 1.87
CA SER A 608 23.49 5.57 2.55
C SER A 608 23.62 6.02 4.01
N VAL A 609 23.82 5.05 4.90
CA VAL A 609 24.02 5.23 6.34
C VAL A 609 25.13 4.31 6.85
N ALA A 610 25.74 4.63 7.98
CA ALA A 610 26.78 3.77 8.55
C ALA A 610 26.20 2.53 9.22
N TYR A 611 27.03 1.51 9.42
CA TYR A 611 26.68 0.37 10.26
C TYR A 611 26.46 0.79 11.72
N ASN A 612 25.64 0.01 12.42
CA ASN A 612 25.62 0.06 13.88
C ASN A 612 26.92 -0.54 14.49
N SER A 613 27.02 -0.51 15.82
CA SER A 613 28.18 -1.02 16.58
C SER A 613 28.46 -2.52 16.41
N THR A 614 27.54 -3.28 15.82
CA THR A 614 27.64 -4.72 15.55
C THR A 614 27.69 -5.04 14.05
N ASN A 615 28.03 -4.06 13.21
CA ASN A 615 28.08 -4.20 11.75
C ASN A 615 26.74 -4.64 11.11
N ILE A 616 25.61 -4.14 11.62
CA ILE A 616 24.25 -4.44 11.15
C ILE A 616 23.63 -3.21 10.50
N CYS A 617 22.95 -3.42 9.38
CA CYS A 617 22.16 -2.39 8.71
C CYS A 617 20.74 -2.26 9.28
N PRO A 618 20.18 -1.04 9.27
CA PRO A 618 18.78 -0.82 9.60
C PRO A 618 17.87 -1.56 8.61
N LEU A 619 16.63 -1.83 9.02
CA LEU A 619 15.65 -2.51 8.18
C LEU A 619 15.40 -1.70 6.89
N GLY A 620 15.32 -2.38 5.75
CA GLY A 620 15.23 -1.73 4.43
C GLY A 620 16.58 -1.27 3.85
N TYR A 621 17.71 -1.62 4.47
CA TYR A 621 19.05 -1.34 3.96
C TYR A 621 19.86 -2.64 3.81
N GLY A 622 20.58 -2.76 2.70
CA GLY A 622 21.56 -3.81 2.40
C GLY A 622 22.99 -3.33 2.68
N LYS A 623 23.93 -4.28 2.81
CA LYS A 623 25.36 -3.95 2.96
C LYS A 623 25.97 -3.63 1.61
N ASP A 624 26.68 -2.51 1.51
CA ASP A 624 27.52 -2.17 0.37
C ASP A 624 28.87 -1.61 0.85
N GLY A 625 29.93 -2.42 0.71
CA GLY A 625 31.27 -2.06 1.16
C GLY A 625 31.35 -1.83 2.68
N ASP A 626 31.59 -0.58 3.07
CA ASP A 626 31.69 -0.14 4.48
C ASP A 626 30.42 0.60 4.97
N ASP A 627 29.38 0.68 4.14
CA ASP A 627 28.13 1.40 4.42
C ASP A 627 26.90 0.48 4.28
N CYS A 628 25.76 1.00 4.75
CA CYS A 628 24.43 0.47 4.52
C CYS A 628 23.71 1.31 3.49
N ILE A 629 23.28 0.70 2.40
CA ILE A 629 22.58 1.37 1.31
C ILE A 629 21.12 0.91 1.26
N ALA A 630 20.19 1.84 1.02
CA ALA A 630 18.77 1.52 0.94
C ALA A 630 18.52 0.42 -0.11
N GLN A 631 17.65 -0.52 0.21
CA GLN A 631 17.19 -1.56 -0.72
C GLN A 631 16.27 -0.94 -1.79
N CYS A 632 16.19 -1.58 -2.94
CA CYS A 632 15.36 -1.13 -4.04
C CYS A 632 13.86 -1.39 -3.76
N PRO A 633 13.01 -0.35 -3.79
CA PRO A 633 11.58 -0.48 -3.50
C PRO A 633 10.83 -1.13 -4.69
N LEU A 634 9.55 -1.46 -4.51
CA LEU A 634 8.75 -2.14 -5.53
C LEU A 634 8.63 -1.31 -6.83
N SER A 635 8.48 0.01 -6.73
CA SER A 635 8.40 0.92 -7.89
C SER A 635 9.73 1.09 -8.64
N TYR A 636 10.85 0.80 -7.98
CA TYR A 636 12.18 0.88 -8.58
C TYR A 636 12.95 -0.39 -8.19
N PRO A 637 12.59 -1.58 -8.70
CA PRO A 637 13.06 -2.84 -8.16
C PRO A 637 14.49 -3.20 -8.60
N VAL A 638 15.00 -2.55 -9.65
CA VAL A 638 16.28 -2.90 -10.27
C VAL A 638 17.39 -2.02 -9.70
N SER A 639 18.43 -2.63 -9.11
CA SER A 639 19.58 -1.88 -8.62
C SER A 639 20.48 -1.38 -9.76
N CYS A 640 20.79 -0.09 -9.76
CA CYS A 640 21.74 0.53 -10.68
C CYS A 640 22.75 1.38 -9.89
N SER A 641 23.75 0.72 -9.30
CA SER A 641 24.77 1.37 -8.46
C SER A 641 24.14 2.09 -7.24
N LEU A 642 24.22 3.42 -7.18
CA LEU A 642 23.64 4.26 -6.13
C LEU A 642 22.17 4.64 -6.39
N GLU A 643 21.60 4.12 -7.47
CA GLU A 643 20.22 4.36 -7.88
C GLU A 643 19.46 3.04 -7.94
N CYS A 644 18.13 3.11 -7.89
CA CYS A 644 17.27 2.04 -8.33
C CYS A 644 16.39 2.56 -9.48
N ILE A 645 16.16 1.72 -10.48
CA ILE A 645 15.43 2.08 -11.70
C ILE A 645 14.16 1.24 -11.84
N PRO A 646 13.17 1.70 -12.64
CA PRO A 646 11.94 0.97 -12.88
C PRO A 646 12.17 -0.44 -13.44
N GLN A 647 11.13 -1.25 -13.34
CA GLN A 647 11.11 -2.61 -13.87
C GLN A 647 11.49 -2.64 -15.36
N ASN A 648 12.38 -3.57 -15.75
CA ASN A 648 12.87 -3.77 -17.12
C ASN A 648 13.70 -2.61 -17.72
N ASP A 649 14.08 -1.60 -16.93
CA ASP A 649 14.95 -0.52 -17.40
C ASP A 649 16.44 -0.91 -17.41
N ASP A 650 17.26 -0.25 -18.23
CA ASP A 650 18.68 -0.58 -18.42
C ASP A 650 19.60 0.42 -17.71
N CYS A 651 20.31 -0.08 -16.69
CA CYS A 651 21.30 0.68 -15.93
C CYS A 651 22.39 1.32 -16.81
N ALA A 652 22.76 0.70 -17.94
CA ALA A 652 23.74 1.25 -18.87
C ALA A 652 23.19 2.48 -19.62
N LEU A 653 21.91 2.46 -20.00
CA LEU A 653 21.24 3.60 -20.63
C LEU A 653 21.07 4.76 -19.62
N GLU A 654 20.71 4.44 -18.39
CA GLU A 654 20.53 5.45 -17.34
C GLU A 654 21.87 6.08 -16.90
N THR A 655 22.95 5.31 -16.87
CA THR A 655 24.29 5.85 -16.62
C THR A 655 24.76 6.80 -17.76
N LEU A 656 24.31 6.58 -18.99
CA LEU A 656 24.61 7.45 -20.14
C LEU A 656 23.77 8.74 -20.15
N SER A 657 22.54 8.70 -19.61
CA SER A 657 21.64 9.85 -19.51
C SER A 657 22.13 10.88 -18.46
N LYS A 658 22.92 10.45 -17.46
CA LYS A 658 23.24 11.23 -16.23
C LYS A 658 24.72 11.59 -15.97
N ILE A 659 25.63 11.61 -16.96
CA ILE A 659 27.10 11.87 -16.78
C ILE A 659 27.47 13.27 -16.17
N GLY A 660 26.53 14.03 -15.58
CA GLY A 660 26.77 15.36 -15.00
C GLY A 660 26.63 15.53 -13.48
N SER A 661 26.04 14.60 -12.72
CA SER A 661 25.54 14.92 -11.37
C SER A 661 26.24 14.16 -10.23
N VAL A 662 27.14 14.82 -9.53
CA VAL A 662 27.77 14.35 -8.28
C VAL A 662 26.81 14.66 -7.11
N VAL A 663 25.87 13.77 -6.81
CA VAL A 663 24.74 14.05 -5.87
C VAL A 663 24.91 13.41 -4.48
N ALA A 664 25.76 12.39 -4.32
CA ALA A 664 25.81 11.57 -3.10
C ALA A 664 26.07 12.37 -1.79
N VAL A 665 26.71 13.54 -1.85
CA VAL A 665 27.02 14.37 -0.67
C VAL A 665 25.91 15.41 -0.38
N ALA A 666 25.00 15.68 -1.31
CA ALA A 666 23.91 16.67 -1.16
C ALA A 666 22.57 16.06 -0.70
N LEU A 667 22.34 14.77 -0.92
CA LEU A 667 21.07 14.07 -0.60
C LEU A 667 20.78 14.01 0.91
N ASN A 668 21.80 13.75 1.75
CA ASN A 668 21.62 13.74 3.22
C ASN A 668 21.27 15.11 3.80
N ALA A 669 21.48 16.21 3.05
CA ALA A 669 21.15 17.56 3.49
C ALA A 669 19.71 17.99 3.11
N ALA A 670 19.09 17.32 2.14
CA ALA A 670 17.82 17.75 1.58
C ALA A 670 16.60 17.41 2.44
N THR A 671 16.67 16.34 3.24
CA THR A 671 15.60 16.00 4.19
C THR A 671 15.59 16.91 5.41
N ALA A 672 16.63 17.71 5.68
CA ALA A 672 16.74 18.55 6.88
C ALA A 672 15.75 19.74 6.93
N GLY A 673 14.96 19.97 5.89
CA GLY A 673 14.04 21.12 5.77
C GLY A 673 12.58 20.86 6.16
N VAL A 674 12.12 19.61 6.24
CA VAL A 674 10.68 19.28 6.35
C VAL A 674 10.02 19.90 7.59
N PHE A 675 10.67 19.79 8.76
CA PHE A 675 10.16 20.46 9.98
C PHE A 675 10.19 21.99 9.88
N GLY A 676 11.12 22.57 9.12
CA GLY A 676 11.24 24.02 8.91
C GLY A 676 10.10 24.60 8.07
N GLU A 677 9.59 23.83 7.12
CA GLU A 677 8.48 24.24 6.25
C GLU A 677 7.10 23.90 6.82
N VAL A 678 6.96 22.75 7.50
CA VAL A 678 5.80 22.48 8.38
C VAL A 678 5.67 23.59 9.43
N LEU A 679 6.79 24.07 9.97
CA LEU A 679 6.82 25.24 10.85
C LEU A 679 6.43 26.55 10.15
N ALA A 680 6.77 26.72 8.87
CA ALA A 680 6.41 27.91 8.10
C ALA A 680 4.90 27.95 7.84
N ALA A 681 4.30 26.81 7.44
CA ALA A 681 2.85 26.64 7.32
C ALA A 681 2.13 26.84 8.67
N TYR A 682 2.77 26.42 9.78
CA TYR A 682 2.27 26.65 11.13
C TYR A 682 2.32 28.14 11.55
N LYS A 683 3.36 28.90 11.21
CA LYS A 683 3.47 30.33 11.57
C LYS A 683 2.34 31.20 11.01
N THR A 684 1.63 30.70 10.00
CA THR A 684 0.42 31.29 9.41
C THR A 684 -0.89 30.89 10.12
N ALA A 685 -0.90 29.87 10.98
CA ALA A 685 -2.07 29.44 11.75
C ALA A 685 -2.19 30.16 13.10
N LYS A 686 -3.41 30.53 13.53
CA LYS A 686 -3.64 31.18 14.84
C LYS A 686 -3.48 30.16 15.98
N TRP A 687 -2.71 30.50 17.01
CA TRP A 687 -2.49 29.67 18.22
C TRP A 687 -3.78 29.15 18.87
N ALA A 688 -4.84 29.96 18.89
CA ALA A 688 -6.14 29.57 19.44
C ALA A 688 -6.79 28.42 18.65
N ILE A 689 -6.65 28.41 17.31
CA ILE A 689 -7.18 27.36 16.44
C ILE A 689 -6.41 26.04 16.68
N THR A 690 -5.08 26.10 16.81
CA THR A 690 -4.24 24.92 17.10
C THR A 690 -4.52 24.34 18.48
N CYS A 691 -4.75 25.18 19.50
CA CYS A 691 -5.15 24.71 20.82
C CYS A 691 -6.49 23.97 20.78
N VAL A 692 -7.49 24.56 20.10
CA VAL A 692 -8.83 23.97 20.04
C VAL A 692 -8.80 22.67 19.22
N ALA A 693 -8.06 22.66 18.10
CA ALA A 693 -7.83 21.47 17.29
C ALA A 693 -7.25 20.31 18.11
N ASN A 694 -6.22 20.59 18.92
CA ASN A 694 -5.63 19.60 19.81
C ASN A 694 -6.63 18.98 20.77
N ILE A 695 -7.43 19.80 21.45
CA ILE A 695 -8.35 19.28 22.48
C ILE A 695 -9.57 18.60 21.85
N ILE A 696 -10.16 19.13 20.78
CA ILE A 696 -11.26 18.45 20.05
C ILE A 696 -10.82 17.06 19.60
N THR A 697 -9.63 16.99 18.99
CA THR A 697 -9.08 15.77 18.42
C THR A 697 -8.89 14.70 19.50
N VAL A 698 -8.28 15.06 20.63
CA VAL A 698 -8.12 14.14 21.77
C VAL A 698 -9.46 13.75 22.43
N ILE A 699 -10.42 14.69 22.53
CA ILE A 699 -11.77 14.40 23.06
C ILE A 699 -12.52 13.40 22.17
N ARG A 700 -12.43 13.53 20.84
CA ARG A 700 -13.05 12.58 19.90
C ARG A 700 -12.51 11.16 20.10
N GLY A 701 -11.19 11.01 20.21
CA GLY A 701 -10.56 9.72 20.51
C GLY A 701 -11.02 9.13 21.84
N LEU A 702 -11.12 9.96 22.89
CA LEU A 702 -11.64 9.54 24.18
C LEU A 702 -13.11 9.10 24.10
N ILE A 703 -13.98 9.85 23.40
CA ILE A 703 -15.39 9.48 23.19
C ILE A 703 -15.49 8.16 22.41
N TYR A 704 -14.68 7.99 21.37
CA TYR A 704 -14.63 6.76 20.58
C TYR A 704 -14.28 5.55 21.43
N TYR A 705 -13.18 5.63 22.20
CA TYR A 705 -12.74 4.59 23.12
C TYR A 705 -13.81 4.25 24.18
N LEU A 706 -14.42 5.27 24.79
CA LEU A 706 -15.47 5.09 25.79
C LEU A 706 -16.71 4.41 25.20
N ARG A 707 -17.14 4.78 23.99
CA ARG A 707 -18.26 4.15 23.28
C ARG A 707 -17.95 2.69 22.94
N TYR A 708 -16.74 2.39 22.47
CA TYR A 708 -16.32 1.01 22.19
C TYR A 708 -16.37 0.12 23.45
N ARG A 709 -15.91 0.63 24.60
CA ARG A 709 -15.99 -0.10 25.88
C ARG A 709 -17.44 -0.31 26.34
N GLN A 710 -18.32 0.66 26.11
CA GLN A 710 -19.75 0.54 26.43
C GLN A 710 -20.48 -0.51 25.56
N THR A 711 -20.07 -0.71 24.31
CA THR A 711 -20.68 -1.70 23.40
C THR A 711 -20.12 -3.12 23.58
N THR A 712 -18.87 -3.26 24.01
CA THR A 712 -18.21 -4.56 24.23
C THR A 712 -18.33 -5.10 25.66
N ALA A 713 -18.62 -4.24 26.64
CA ALA A 713 -18.95 -4.63 28.02
C ALA A 713 -20.04 -3.69 28.59
N PRO A 714 -21.33 -4.06 28.48
CA PRO A 714 -22.40 -3.21 28.99
C PRO A 714 -22.44 -3.31 30.53
N GLU A 715 -22.48 -2.15 31.18
CA GLU A 715 -22.66 -1.89 32.62
C GLU A 715 -21.38 -1.61 33.44
N GLY A 716 -21.03 -0.33 33.54
CA GLY A 716 -20.21 0.23 34.63
C GLY A 716 -20.74 1.61 35.03
N ASP A 717 -20.69 1.95 36.32
CA ASP A 717 -21.02 3.29 36.82
C ASP A 717 -19.99 4.31 36.27
N THR A 718 -20.35 5.60 36.22
CA THR A 718 -19.47 6.70 35.75
C THR A 718 -18.07 6.69 36.36
N ALA A 719 -17.91 6.18 37.59
CA ALA A 719 -16.65 5.99 38.28
C ALA A 719 -15.75 4.92 37.64
N GLU A 720 -16.31 3.85 37.08
CA GLU A 720 -15.58 2.75 36.46
C GLU A 720 -15.09 3.12 35.05
N LEU A 721 -15.92 3.83 34.28
CA LEU A 721 -15.50 4.46 33.02
C LEU A 721 -14.40 5.50 33.24
N LEU A 722 -14.45 6.25 34.35
CA LEU A 722 -13.36 7.16 34.74
C LEU A 722 -12.05 6.39 34.93
N VAL A 723 -12.05 5.31 35.70
CA VAL A 723 -10.85 4.50 35.98
C VAL A 723 -10.24 3.94 34.71
N VAL A 724 -11.06 3.42 33.80
CA VAL A 724 -10.59 2.89 32.50
C VAL A 724 -10.07 4.02 31.60
N ALA A 725 -10.74 5.18 31.55
CA ALA A 725 -10.25 6.34 30.81
C ALA A 725 -8.88 6.82 31.31
N TYR A 726 -8.65 6.90 32.63
CA TYR A 726 -7.36 7.32 33.21
C TYR A 726 -6.21 6.32 33.00
N GLN A 727 -6.50 5.12 32.48
CA GLN A 727 -5.49 4.14 32.09
C GLN A 727 -5.11 4.22 30.60
N THR A 728 -5.80 5.06 29.82
CA THR A 728 -5.51 5.23 28.39
C THR A 728 -4.35 6.19 28.15
N ASP A 729 -3.57 5.92 27.10
CA ASP A 729 -2.53 6.85 26.65
C ASP A 729 -3.09 8.24 26.32
N VAL A 730 -4.34 8.28 25.86
CA VAL A 730 -5.10 9.51 25.60
C VAL A 730 -5.16 10.42 26.82
N VAL A 731 -5.49 9.88 28.01
CA VAL A 731 -5.63 10.68 29.23
C VAL A 731 -4.29 10.87 29.96
N VAL A 732 -3.38 9.91 29.87
CA VAL A 732 -2.10 9.95 30.57
C VAL A 732 -1.07 10.82 29.85
N TYR A 733 -1.11 10.86 28.52
CA TYR A 733 -0.12 11.57 27.69
C TYR A 733 -0.76 12.62 26.77
N ASP A 734 -1.70 12.24 25.91
CA ASP A 734 -2.15 13.13 24.82
C ASP A 734 -2.88 14.37 25.33
N LEU A 735 -3.77 14.19 26.31
CA LEU A 735 -4.60 15.26 26.87
C LEU A 735 -3.76 16.25 27.72
N PRO A 736 -2.83 15.79 28.57
CA PRO A 736 -1.85 16.68 29.20
C PRO A 736 -0.96 17.43 28.20
N ILE A 737 -0.51 16.80 27.11
CA ILE A 737 0.28 17.45 26.04
C ILE A 737 -0.54 18.53 25.34
N ALA A 738 -1.80 18.21 24.99
CA ALA A 738 -2.75 19.16 24.39
C ALA A 738 -3.00 20.37 25.30
N VAL A 739 -3.22 20.13 26.60
CA VAL A 739 -3.40 21.20 27.59
C VAL A 739 -2.14 22.04 27.78
N CYS A 740 -0.95 21.44 27.85
CA CYS A 740 0.31 22.20 27.90
C CYS A 740 0.45 23.13 26.69
N THR A 741 0.12 22.63 25.49
CA THR A 741 0.13 23.39 24.24
C THR A 741 -0.85 24.57 24.29
N CYS A 742 -2.06 24.33 24.79
CA CYS A 742 -3.11 25.33 25.00
C CYS A 742 -2.80 26.36 26.09
N LEU A 743 -1.96 26.03 27.07
CA LEU A 743 -1.55 26.96 28.12
C LEU A 743 -0.23 27.68 27.78
N GLY A 744 0.40 27.33 26.65
CA GLY A 744 1.72 27.84 26.28
C GLY A 744 2.83 27.41 27.26
N ILE A 745 2.63 26.30 27.98
CA ILE A 745 3.56 25.76 28.96
C ILE A 745 4.41 24.66 28.30
N PRO A 746 5.72 24.60 28.54
CA PRO A 746 6.55 23.53 28.01
C PRO A 746 6.15 22.16 28.53
N VAL A 747 6.17 21.17 27.63
CA VAL A 747 5.86 19.76 27.95
C VAL A 747 7.04 19.17 28.73
N PRO A 748 6.83 18.65 29.96
CA PRO A 748 7.90 18.13 30.78
C PRO A 748 8.39 16.78 30.28
N ALA A 749 9.71 16.60 30.20
CA ALA A 749 10.33 15.30 29.96
C ALA A 749 9.90 14.31 31.07
N ASN A 750 9.49 13.10 30.68
CA ASN A 750 9.00 12.01 31.55
C ASN A 750 7.57 12.18 32.11
N ALA A 751 6.68 12.89 31.40
CA ALA A 751 5.24 12.98 31.76
C ALA A 751 4.94 13.50 33.17
N LYS A 752 5.83 14.33 33.73
CA LYS A 752 5.66 14.97 35.04
C LYS A 752 4.93 16.30 34.90
N TYR A 753 3.63 16.25 34.62
CA TYR A 753 2.82 17.44 34.37
C TYR A 753 2.56 18.26 35.64
N ALA A 754 2.47 19.59 35.47
CA ALA A 754 2.09 20.48 36.56
C ALA A 754 0.68 20.14 37.08
N SER A 755 0.44 20.31 38.38
CA SER A 755 -0.88 20.03 38.99
C SER A 755 -2.02 20.85 38.38
N MET A 756 -1.71 22.00 37.78
CA MET A 756 -2.66 22.80 37.00
C MET A 756 -3.10 22.06 35.72
N VAL A 757 -2.17 21.47 34.97
CA VAL A 757 -2.44 20.73 33.72
C VAL A 757 -3.34 19.52 34.01
N LEU A 758 -3.02 18.75 35.05
CA LEU A 758 -3.81 17.58 35.45
C LEU A 758 -5.24 17.92 35.89
N LYS A 759 -5.46 19.11 36.48
CA LYS A 759 -6.81 19.58 36.83
C LYS A 759 -7.66 19.95 35.61
N VAL A 760 -7.04 20.55 34.60
CA VAL A 760 -7.72 20.85 33.33
C VAL A 760 -8.06 19.53 32.61
N VAL A 761 -7.11 18.59 32.59
CA VAL A 761 -7.31 17.23 32.06
C VAL A 761 -8.50 16.53 32.73
N GLU A 762 -8.54 16.55 34.06
CA GLU A 762 -9.63 15.95 34.84
C GLU A 762 -11.00 16.58 34.49
N GLY A 763 -11.04 17.90 34.29
CA GLY A 763 -12.25 18.62 33.87
C GLY A 763 -12.73 18.20 32.48
N ILE A 764 -11.81 18.08 31.51
CA ILE A 764 -12.13 17.66 30.13
C ILE A 764 -12.62 16.21 30.11
N VAL A 765 -11.94 15.29 30.80
CA VAL A 765 -12.32 13.86 30.87
C VAL A 765 -13.71 13.68 31.48
N LYS A 766 -14.01 14.40 32.57
CA LYS A 766 -15.34 14.37 33.20
C LYS A 766 -16.43 14.85 32.26
N GLN A 767 -16.16 15.91 31.50
CA GLN A 767 -17.10 16.43 30.51
C GLN A 767 -17.29 15.44 29.35
N ALA A 768 -16.22 14.87 28.79
CA ALA A 768 -16.29 13.87 27.72
C ALA A 768 -17.11 12.63 28.12
N ILE A 769 -17.00 12.18 29.38
CA ILE A 769 -17.78 11.04 29.91
C ILE A 769 -19.25 11.41 30.13
N THR A 770 -19.54 12.65 30.56
CA THR A 770 -20.91 13.06 30.96
C THR A 770 -21.73 13.57 29.78
N ASN A 771 -21.12 14.33 28.87
CA ASN A 771 -21.76 15.10 27.80
C ASN A 771 -21.07 14.91 26.44
N GLY A 772 -20.35 13.79 26.23
CA GLY A 772 -19.43 13.58 25.10
C GLY A 772 -19.99 14.01 23.74
N ASP A 773 -21.17 13.53 23.38
CA ASP A 773 -21.81 13.78 22.08
C ASP A 773 -22.24 15.24 21.90
N GLU A 774 -22.60 15.91 23.00
CA GLU A 774 -23.04 17.30 23.00
C GLU A 774 -21.83 18.26 22.89
N ILE A 775 -20.69 17.89 23.49
CA ILE A 775 -19.47 18.70 23.52
C ILE A 775 -18.93 19.00 22.11
N ILE A 776 -18.91 18.00 21.24
CA ILE A 776 -18.34 18.10 19.89
C ILE A 776 -19.39 18.37 18.81
N SER A 777 -20.62 18.75 19.20
CA SER A 777 -21.73 18.97 18.25
C SER A 777 -21.71 20.34 17.57
N THR A 778 -21.12 21.36 18.19
CA THR A 778 -21.04 22.72 17.65
C THR A 778 -19.76 23.43 18.10
N GLY A 779 -19.28 24.40 17.31
CA GLY A 779 -18.11 25.20 17.64
C GLY A 779 -18.28 25.96 18.97
N GLU A 780 -19.52 26.33 19.28
CA GLU A 780 -19.91 26.99 20.53
C GLU A 780 -19.76 26.07 21.75
N ASN A 781 -20.16 24.80 21.65
CA ASN A 781 -20.06 23.83 22.73
C ASN A 781 -18.61 23.51 23.07
N VAL A 782 -17.74 23.39 22.06
CA VAL A 782 -16.31 23.23 22.28
C VAL A 782 -15.70 24.47 22.95
N LEU A 783 -16.02 25.67 22.46
CA LEU A 783 -15.49 26.90 23.04
C LEU A 783 -15.91 27.06 24.51
N ASN A 784 -17.14 26.68 24.86
CA ASN A 784 -17.64 26.66 26.23
C ASN A 784 -16.91 25.62 27.11
N LEU A 785 -16.60 24.44 26.58
CA LEU A 785 -15.79 23.45 27.31
C LEU A 785 -14.39 23.99 27.62
N LEU A 786 -13.71 24.55 26.63
CA LEU A 786 -12.32 24.97 26.75
C LEU A 786 -12.14 26.18 27.67
N THR A 787 -13.07 27.13 27.59
CA THR A 787 -13.11 28.27 28.52
C THR A 787 -13.54 27.84 29.93
N GLY A 788 -14.51 26.93 30.04
CA GLY A 788 -15.02 26.40 31.32
C GLY A 788 -14.03 25.51 32.08
N THR A 789 -13.13 24.82 31.36
CA THR A 789 -12.06 23.98 31.94
C THR A 789 -10.77 24.75 32.21
N GLY A 790 -10.67 26.00 31.75
CA GLY A 790 -9.46 26.83 31.87
C GLY A 790 -8.36 26.47 30.88
N ALA A 791 -8.67 25.71 29.83
CA ALA A 791 -7.75 25.39 28.74
C ALA A 791 -7.49 26.59 27.80
N LEU A 792 -8.42 27.56 27.74
CA LEU A 792 -8.29 28.80 26.96
C LEU A 792 -8.51 30.05 27.82
N ASN A 793 -7.62 31.04 27.70
CA ASN A 793 -7.69 32.32 28.42
C ASN A 793 -8.10 33.53 27.53
N THR A 794 -8.19 33.39 26.19
CA THR A 794 -8.56 34.48 25.25
C THR A 794 -9.53 34.02 24.15
N THR A 795 -10.21 34.97 23.51
CA THR A 795 -11.26 34.79 22.47
C THR A 795 -10.79 35.12 21.05
N ASP A 796 -9.60 34.67 20.64
CA ASP A 796 -9.04 35.01 19.31
C ASP A 796 -9.50 34.07 18.16
N SER A 797 -10.27 33.03 18.48
CA SER A 797 -10.88 32.06 17.55
C SER A 797 -12.37 32.36 17.34
N THR A 798 -12.87 32.28 16.10
CA THR A 798 -14.31 32.46 15.81
C THR A 798 -15.07 31.13 15.92
N VAL A 799 -16.37 31.19 16.24
CA VAL A 799 -17.24 29.99 16.26
C VAL A 799 -17.27 29.31 14.89
N ASP A 800 -17.15 30.07 13.80
CA ASP A 800 -17.12 29.55 12.43
C ASP A 800 -15.83 28.75 12.14
N GLU A 801 -14.65 29.26 12.54
CA GLU A 801 -13.36 28.52 12.43
C GLU A 801 -13.38 27.20 13.23
N LEU A 802 -14.14 27.16 14.34
CA LEU A 802 -14.33 25.97 15.15
C LEU A 802 -15.37 25.01 14.58
N GLN A 803 -16.36 25.54 13.85
CA GLN A 803 -17.39 24.75 13.22
C GLN A 803 -16.83 23.97 12.02
N ASP A 804 -15.96 24.57 11.19
CA ASP A 804 -15.31 23.87 10.07
C ASP A 804 -14.51 22.63 10.53
N LEU A 805 -13.81 22.74 11.67
CA LEU A 805 -13.06 21.64 12.28
C LEU A 805 -13.97 20.55 12.89
N ILE A 806 -15.14 20.96 13.37
CA ILE A 806 -16.17 20.03 13.85
C ILE A 806 -16.80 19.27 12.69
N ASP A 807 -17.10 19.99 11.61
CA ASP A 807 -17.72 19.45 10.41
C ASP A 807 -16.78 18.48 9.65
N THR A 808 -15.45 18.67 9.78
CA THR A 808 -14.44 17.77 9.19
C THR A 808 -14.53 16.32 9.71
N ASN A 809 -15.04 16.09 10.93
CA ASN A 809 -15.38 14.79 11.53
C ASN A 809 -14.52 13.55 11.15
N SER A 810 -13.20 13.72 10.99
CA SER A 810 -12.26 12.64 10.64
C SER A 810 -11.70 11.98 11.88
N SER A 811 -11.76 10.65 11.92
CA SER A 811 -11.09 9.80 12.91
C SER A 811 -9.64 9.49 12.52
N CYS A 812 -9.32 9.50 11.22
CA CYS A 812 -7.95 9.30 10.73
C CYS A 812 -6.99 10.40 11.19
N GLY A 813 -7.37 11.68 11.10
CA GLY A 813 -6.52 12.80 11.53
C GLY A 813 -6.10 12.70 13.00
N TYR A 814 -6.99 12.18 13.86
CA TYR A 814 -6.71 11.88 15.26
C TYR A 814 -5.66 10.79 15.42
N GLU A 815 -5.85 9.65 14.75
CA GLU A 815 -4.94 8.50 14.88
C GLU A 815 -3.55 8.84 14.35
N LEU A 816 -3.43 9.63 13.27
CA LEU A 816 -2.14 10.10 12.75
C LEU A 816 -1.40 11.00 13.77
N LYS A 817 -2.12 11.87 14.48
CA LYS A 817 -1.54 12.69 15.55
C LYS A 817 -1.08 11.82 16.71
N HIS A 818 -1.93 10.91 17.16
CA HIS A 818 -1.61 10.00 18.27
C HIS A 818 -0.38 9.13 17.94
N LEU A 819 -0.32 8.60 16.72
CA LEU A 819 0.82 7.84 16.19
C LEU A 819 2.11 8.66 16.24
N THR A 820 2.04 9.93 15.87
CA THR A 820 3.21 10.84 15.92
C THR A 820 3.73 11.02 17.35
N ASP A 821 2.85 11.26 18.31
CA ASP A 821 3.25 11.38 19.72
C ASP A 821 3.92 10.08 20.21
N LYS A 822 3.40 8.93 19.78
CA LYS A 822 3.97 7.60 20.06
C LYS A 822 5.35 7.40 19.42
N VAL A 823 5.55 7.84 18.17
CA VAL A 823 6.85 7.85 17.48
C VAL A 823 7.88 8.68 18.25
N VAL A 824 7.55 9.93 18.56
CA VAL A 824 8.45 10.84 19.29
C VAL A 824 8.85 10.24 20.65
N ARG A 825 7.88 9.72 21.40
CA ARG A 825 8.12 9.07 22.69
C ARG A 825 8.99 7.83 22.56
N SER A 826 8.70 6.96 21.59
CA SER A 826 9.45 5.70 21.40
C SER A 826 10.91 5.96 21.03
N VAL A 827 11.19 6.91 20.13
CA VAL A 827 12.57 7.29 19.79
C VAL A 827 13.30 7.86 21.02
N ASN A 828 12.63 8.69 21.82
CA ASN A 828 13.21 9.25 23.04
C ASN A 828 13.44 8.20 24.12
N GLU A 829 12.56 7.21 24.26
CA GLU A 829 12.72 6.11 25.20
C GLU A 829 13.92 5.22 24.85
N ILE A 830 14.08 4.86 23.58
CA ILE A 830 15.26 4.12 23.10
C ILE A 830 16.54 4.91 23.43
N ARG A 831 16.57 6.21 23.16
CA ARG A 831 17.71 7.07 23.50
C ARG A 831 18.03 7.11 24.99
N ASN A 832 17.00 7.26 25.83
CA ASN A 832 17.16 7.33 27.28
C ASN A 832 17.65 6.01 27.87
N THR A 833 17.29 4.87 27.25
CA THR A 833 17.71 3.53 27.68
C THR A 833 19.06 3.10 27.13
N THR A 834 19.58 3.78 26.09
CA THR A 834 20.93 3.55 25.54
C THR A 834 21.82 4.81 25.59
N PRO A 835 22.19 5.33 26.78
CA PRO A 835 23.03 6.52 26.88
C PRO A 835 24.39 6.33 26.19
N GLY A 836 24.70 7.21 25.24
CA GLY A 836 25.99 7.19 24.52
C GLY A 836 26.07 6.18 23.37
N ALA A 837 24.95 5.55 22.98
CA ALA A 837 24.86 4.78 21.73
C ALA A 837 25.12 5.70 20.52
N ILE A 838 25.78 5.17 19.49
CA ILE A 838 25.95 5.91 18.24
C ILE A 838 24.62 6.03 17.51
N VAL A 839 24.48 7.03 16.64
CA VAL A 839 23.23 7.32 15.92
C VAL A 839 22.70 6.08 15.18
N ASP A 840 23.59 5.29 14.60
CA ASP A 840 23.22 4.10 13.83
C ASP A 840 22.73 2.92 14.71
N ASP A 841 23.15 2.83 15.97
CA ASP A 841 22.57 1.87 16.95
C ASP A 841 21.12 2.24 17.26
N ILE A 842 20.86 3.54 17.45
CA ILE A 842 19.51 4.05 17.66
C ILE A 842 18.66 3.79 16.41
N ARG A 843 19.21 4.05 15.20
CA ARG A 843 18.50 3.80 13.94
C ARG A 843 18.08 2.35 13.80
N VAL A 844 19.01 1.40 13.97
CA VAL A 844 18.70 -0.04 13.92
C VAL A 844 17.63 -0.42 14.94
N SER A 845 17.71 0.12 16.16
CA SER A 845 16.75 -0.17 17.23
C SER A 845 15.36 0.38 16.95
N VAL A 846 15.24 1.62 16.47
CA VAL A 846 13.98 2.25 16.12
C VAL A 846 13.31 1.54 14.94
N TYR A 847 14.07 1.22 13.88
CA TYR A 847 13.53 0.55 12.70
C TYR A 847 13.02 -0.88 12.97
N LYS A 848 13.51 -1.52 14.05
CA LYS A 848 13.06 -2.84 14.51
C LYS A 848 11.97 -2.79 15.59
N SER A 849 11.52 -1.60 15.97
CA SER A 849 10.53 -1.42 17.03
C SER A 849 9.09 -1.63 16.54
N SER A 850 8.17 -1.94 17.46
CA SER A 850 6.75 -2.12 17.14
C SER A 850 6.09 -0.86 16.57
N ILE A 851 6.62 0.33 16.90
CA ILE A 851 6.08 1.59 16.38
C ILE A 851 6.26 1.69 14.86
N VAL A 852 7.40 1.22 14.34
CA VAL A 852 7.69 1.18 12.88
C VAL A 852 6.97 0.02 12.21
N LEU A 853 7.03 -1.15 12.82
CA LEU A 853 6.61 -2.40 12.17
C LEU A 853 5.12 -2.68 12.24
N ASN A 854 4.43 -2.14 13.25
CA ASN A 854 3.03 -2.47 13.53
C ASN A 854 2.16 -1.21 13.57
N ASP A 855 2.52 -0.22 14.39
CA ASP A 855 1.64 0.94 14.65
C ASP A 855 1.51 1.86 13.43
N ILE A 856 2.62 2.21 12.76
CA ILE A 856 2.59 3.03 11.53
C ILE A 856 1.75 2.36 10.44
N PRO A 857 2.01 1.08 10.06
CA PRO A 857 1.18 0.37 9.08
C PRO A 857 -0.30 0.30 9.49
N ALA A 858 -0.60 -0.01 10.76
CA ALA A 858 -1.96 -0.16 11.25
C ALA A 858 -2.77 1.14 11.17
N VAL A 859 -2.21 2.25 11.67
CA VAL A 859 -2.89 3.56 11.67
C VAL A 859 -3.02 4.11 10.25
N THR A 860 -1.98 4.01 9.43
CA THR A 860 -2.05 4.47 8.03
C THR A 860 -3.07 3.64 7.23
N ASN A 861 -3.18 2.34 7.51
CA ASN A 861 -4.19 1.49 6.89
C ASN A 861 -5.60 1.74 7.44
N TYR A 862 -5.76 2.04 8.73
CA TYR A 862 -7.04 2.48 9.31
C TYR A 862 -7.60 3.70 8.56
N CYS A 863 -6.73 4.65 8.20
CA CYS A 863 -7.11 5.82 7.41
C CYS A 863 -7.70 5.50 6.03
N MET A 864 -7.44 4.30 5.48
CA MET A 864 -8.05 3.87 4.21
C MET A 864 -9.58 3.85 4.27
N GLY A 865 -10.17 3.69 5.46
CA GLY A 865 -11.63 3.64 5.65
C GLY A 865 -12.32 4.93 5.21
N GLU A 866 -11.68 6.05 5.51
CA GLU A 866 -12.16 7.39 5.11
C GLU A 866 -11.72 7.73 3.68
N LEU A 867 -10.51 7.30 3.29
CA LEU A 867 -9.98 7.56 1.94
C LEU A 867 -10.82 6.89 0.85
N LEU A 868 -11.17 5.61 1.00
CA LEU A 868 -11.95 4.86 0.02
C LEU A 868 -13.41 5.36 -0.11
N TYR A 869 -13.90 6.15 0.84
CA TYR A 869 -15.22 6.78 0.72
C TYR A 869 -15.20 8.00 -0.21
N ASN A 870 -14.07 8.73 -0.25
CA ASN A 870 -13.94 10.01 -0.95
C ASN A 870 -13.02 9.97 -2.18
N LYS A 871 -12.26 8.89 -2.39
CA LYS A 871 -11.25 8.74 -3.45
C LYS A 871 -11.43 7.44 -4.22
N THR A 872 -10.81 7.38 -5.41
CA THR A 872 -10.58 6.11 -6.11
C THR A 872 -9.65 5.21 -5.29
N ILE A 873 -9.66 3.90 -5.57
CA ILE A 873 -8.79 2.93 -4.89
C ILE A 873 -7.31 3.35 -5.04
N THR A 874 -6.87 3.66 -6.25
CA THR A 874 -5.52 4.15 -6.57
C THR A 874 -5.14 5.37 -5.72
N ALA A 875 -5.95 6.44 -5.75
CA ALA A 875 -5.63 7.65 -5.00
C ALA A 875 -5.65 7.46 -3.47
N ALA A 876 -6.44 6.50 -2.96
CA ALA A 876 -6.42 6.13 -1.55
C ALA A 876 -5.10 5.45 -1.17
N PHE A 877 -4.62 4.49 -1.97
CA PHE A 877 -3.34 3.82 -1.74
C PHE A 877 -2.16 4.79 -1.86
N GLU A 878 -2.11 5.67 -2.86
CA GLU A 878 -1.11 6.74 -2.97
C GLU A 878 -1.03 7.61 -1.72
N THR A 879 -2.20 8.03 -1.21
CA THR A 879 -2.30 8.86 0.00
C THR A 879 -1.73 8.12 1.22
N ARG A 880 -2.08 6.84 1.39
CA ARG A 880 -1.56 6.00 2.48
C ARG A 880 -0.05 5.82 2.40
N ASP A 881 0.47 5.56 1.21
CA ASP A 881 1.89 5.28 1.02
C ASP A 881 2.73 6.54 1.23
N LEU A 882 2.19 7.71 0.87
CA LEU A 882 2.78 9.00 1.18
C LEU A 882 2.77 9.30 2.69
N LEU A 883 1.71 8.94 3.42
CA LEU A 883 1.70 9.02 4.88
C LEU A 883 2.80 8.15 5.50
N ARG A 884 2.98 6.91 5.02
CA ARG A 884 4.05 6.01 5.47
C ARG A 884 5.45 6.59 5.22
N LYS A 885 5.71 7.10 4.02
CA LYS A 885 6.96 7.80 3.67
C LYS A 885 7.21 9.01 4.60
N THR A 886 6.17 9.76 4.92
CA THR A 886 6.23 10.92 5.84
C THR A 886 6.70 10.52 7.23
N PHE A 887 6.14 9.44 7.79
CA PHE A 887 6.59 8.92 9.09
C PHE A 887 8.04 8.46 9.06
N GLY A 888 8.51 7.90 7.93
CA GLY A 888 9.92 7.56 7.77
C GLY A 888 10.85 8.76 7.84
N VAL A 889 10.48 9.88 7.19
CA VAL A 889 11.24 11.13 7.28
C VAL A 889 11.26 11.67 8.71
N ILE A 890 10.10 11.66 9.41
CA ILE A 890 9.99 12.10 10.80
C ILE A 890 10.94 11.28 11.69
N ILE A 891 10.92 9.96 11.56
CA ILE A 891 11.77 9.05 12.34
C ILE A 891 13.24 9.35 12.09
N ASP A 892 13.66 9.46 10.83
CA ASP A 892 15.04 9.74 10.47
C ASP A 892 15.53 11.07 11.03
N GLN A 893 14.73 12.13 10.91
CA GLN A 893 15.07 13.43 11.48
C GLN A 893 15.15 13.38 13.00
N LEU A 894 14.24 12.67 13.67
CA LEU A 894 14.30 12.48 15.12
C LEU A 894 15.59 11.77 15.52
N ILE A 895 16.03 10.76 14.76
CA ILE A 895 17.28 10.01 14.98
C ILE A 895 18.52 10.88 14.72
N GLU A 896 18.52 11.70 13.68
CA GLU A 896 19.69 12.48 13.24
C GLU A 896 19.90 13.78 14.04
N THR A 897 18.83 14.53 14.35
CA THR A 897 18.93 15.87 14.98
C THR A 897 19.20 15.85 16.49
N GLY A 898 19.05 14.71 17.15
CA GLY A 898 19.24 14.59 18.60
C GLY A 898 20.69 14.38 19.04
N THR A 899 21.66 15.07 18.42
CA THR A 899 23.08 14.85 18.70
C THR A 899 23.51 15.28 20.11
N THR A 900 24.49 14.54 20.63
CA THR A 900 24.91 14.39 22.01
C THR A 900 26.02 15.35 22.46
N ASP A 901 25.72 16.18 23.46
CA ASP A 901 26.73 16.68 24.41
C ASP A 901 26.23 16.64 25.87
N MET A 902 25.58 15.53 26.25
CA MET A 902 25.09 15.31 27.62
C MET A 902 24.22 16.45 28.17
N GLY A 903 23.39 17.07 27.31
CA GLY A 903 22.42 18.08 27.73
C GLY A 903 23.01 19.48 27.93
N GLU A 904 24.19 19.80 27.37
CA GLU A 904 24.80 21.13 27.50
C GLU A 904 24.57 22.06 26.30
N SER A 905 24.34 21.53 25.09
CA SER A 905 24.06 22.30 23.87
C SER A 905 22.62 22.18 23.37
N VAL A 906 21.77 21.48 24.11
CA VAL A 906 20.36 21.47 23.80
C VAL A 906 19.76 22.77 24.39
N ALA A 907 19.81 23.80 23.54
CA ALA A 907 18.99 25.00 23.61
C ALA A 907 17.96 25.01 22.45
N GLU A 908 17.70 23.83 21.87
CA GLU A 908 16.74 23.53 20.79
C GLU A 908 15.76 22.38 21.14
N ASP A 909 15.84 21.80 22.35
CA ASP A 909 14.97 20.70 22.84
C ASP A 909 13.52 21.17 23.00
N GLU A 910 13.36 22.43 23.39
CA GLU A 910 12.05 23.06 23.51
C GLU A 910 11.51 23.48 22.13
N TYR A 911 12.36 23.51 21.10
CA TYR A 911 11.97 23.88 19.74
C TYR A 911 11.50 22.65 18.97
N MET A 912 12.26 21.56 18.88
CA MET A 912 11.83 20.38 18.11
C MET A 912 10.59 19.70 18.68
N LEU A 913 10.48 19.59 20.01
CA LEU A 913 9.31 18.97 20.65
C LEU A 913 8.06 19.85 20.55
N LYS A 914 8.24 21.18 20.55
CA LYS A 914 7.15 22.16 20.39
C LYS A 914 6.75 22.35 18.93
N VAL A 915 7.71 22.35 18.00
CA VAL A 915 7.48 22.46 16.55
C VAL A 915 6.91 21.17 15.98
N SER A 916 7.37 20.00 16.44
CA SER A 916 6.76 18.71 16.10
C SER A 916 5.32 18.66 16.60
N ASN A 917 5.06 18.95 17.88
CA ASN A 917 3.70 18.93 18.43
C ASN A 917 2.79 20.01 17.83
N MET A 918 3.31 21.14 17.33
CA MET A 918 2.48 22.23 16.80
C MET A 918 2.27 22.12 15.28
N GLY A 919 3.27 21.66 14.54
CA GLY A 919 3.20 21.40 13.10
C GLY A 919 2.32 20.20 12.76
N LEU A 920 2.45 19.11 13.52
CA LEU A 920 1.64 17.90 13.30
C LEU A 920 0.19 18.04 13.75
N VAL A 921 -0.11 19.00 14.62
CA VAL A 921 -1.49 19.32 14.98
C VAL A 921 -2.19 20.08 13.86
N ALA A 922 -1.47 20.94 13.14
CA ALA A 922 -1.99 21.50 11.89
C ALA A 922 -2.29 20.37 10.89
N LEU A 923 -1.42 19.36 10.78
CA LEU A 923 -1.66 18.19 9.94
C LEU A 923 -2.88 17.37 10.39
N SER A 924 -3.11 17.19 11.69
CA SER A 924 -4.30 16.47 12.21
C SER A 924 -5.66 17.14 11.93
N ALA A 925 -5.62 18.46 11.68
CA ALA A 925 -6.79 19.26 11.31
C ALA A 925 -6.99 19.34 9.79
N ILE A 926 -6.01 18.88 9.02
CA ILE A 926 -6.06 18.76 7.57
C ILE A 926 -6.49 17.32 7.25
N ASP A 927 -7.37 17.15 6.28
CA ASP A 927 -7.73 15.80 5.83
C ASP A 927 -6.49 15.03 5.32
N PRO A 928 -6.50 13.70 5.27
CA PRO A 928 -5.34 12.90 4.85
C PRO A 928 -4.71 13.35 3.51
N THR A 929 -5.51 13.90 2.59
CA THR A 929 -5.09 14.47 1.31
C THR A 929 -4.21 15.70 1.48
N GLY A 930 -4.53 16.59 2.41
CA GLY A 930 -3.70 17.76 2.62
C GLY A 930 -2.41 17.45 3.41
N ILE A 931 -2.41 16.40 4.25
CA ILE A 931 -1.19 15.87 4.87
C ILE A 931 -0.28 15.28 3.79
N ALA A 932 -0.84 14.44 2.91
CA ALA A 932 -0.16 13.89 1.75
C ALA A 932 0.39 15.00 0.84
N TYR A 933 -0.44 15.97 0.43
CA TYR A 933 -0.03 17.10 -0.40
C TYR A 933 1.12 17.92 0.21
N MET A 934 1.12 18.13 1.54
CA MET A 934 2.22 18.81 2.20
C MET A 934 3.51 17.98 2.21
N ALA A 935 3.41 16.65 2.30
CA ALA A 935 4.57 15.76 2.29
C ALA A 935 5.16 15.54 0.89
N SER A 936 4.33 15.47 -0.16
CA SER A 936 4.79 15.25 -1.55
C SER A 936 5.78 16.31 -2.02
N GLN A 937 5.68 17.54 -1.51
CA GLN A 937 6.59 18.65 -1.85
C GLN A 937 8.05 18.41 -1.39
N PHE A 938 8.31 17.42 -0.54
CA PHE A 938 9.63 17.20 0.09
C PHE A 938 10.17 15.78 -0.05
N VAL A 939 9.37 14.84 -0.54
CA VAL A 939 9.84 13.50 -0.89
C VAL A 939 10.60 13.61 -2.20
N GLN A 940 11.90 13.91 -2.12
CA GLN A 940 12.82 13.71 -3.24
C GLN A 940 12.67 12.28 -3.77
N PRO A 941 13.11 11.99 -5.02
CA PRO A 941 13.20 10.63 -5.53
C PRO A 941 14.32 9.87 -4.81
N ILE A 942 14.21 9.71 -3.50
CA ILE A 942 15.09 8.91 -2.65
C ILE A 942 14.38 7.59 -2.44
N CYS A 943 15.09 6.49 -2.67
CA CYS A 943 14.63 5.17 -2.30
C CYS A 943 14.50 5.13 -0.78
N GLY A 944 13.26 5.27 -0.30
CA GLY A 944 12.93 5.22 1.12
C GLY A 944 12.89 3.78 1.63
N PRO A 945 13.08 3.55 2.94
CA PRO A 945 12.95 2.23 3.50
C PRO A 945 11.51 1.71 3.33
N THR A 946 11.38 0.49 2.82
CA THR A 946 10.09 -0.22 2.62
C THR A 946 9.51 -0.79 3.91
N ALA A 947 10.13 -0.51 5.06
CA ALA A 947 9.80 -1.02 6.39
C ALA A 947 8.38 -0.68 6.89
N TYR A 948 7.70 0.29 6.26
CA TYR A 948 6.40 0.82 6.72
C TYR A 948 5.19 0.10 6.13
N LEU A 949 5.36 -1.03 5.44
CA LEU A 949 4.25 -1.82 4.91
C LEU A 949 3.59 -2.71 5.98
N GLY A 950 4.34 -3.11 7.00
CA GLY A 950 3.85 -3.99 8.06
C GLY A 950 3.57 -5.41 7.59
N GLU A 951 2.80 -6.15 8.38
CA GLU A 951 2.27 -7.46 7.98
C GLU A 951 1.11 -7.30 7.00
N ILE A 952 1.09 -8.14 5.97
CA ILE A 952 0.08 -8.10 4.90
C ILE A 952 -0.99 -9.16 5.18
N ASP A 953 -2.25 -8.78 4.97
CA ASP A 953 -3.40 -9.68 5.15
C ASP A 953 -3.57 -10.61 3.93
N ASP A 954 -4.25 -11.73 4.15
CA ASP A 954 -4.44 -12.79 3.15
C ASP A 954 -5.01 -12.27 1.83
N GLY A 955 -4.58 -12.87 0.72
CA GLY A 955 -5.07 -12.54 -0.62
C GLY A 955 -4.25 -13.16 -1.74
N ARG A 956 -4.69 -12.93 -2.98
CA ARG A 956 -3.92 -13.32 -4.17
C ARG A 956 -2.69 -12.42 -4.30
N LEU A 957 -1.60 -12.91 -4.89
CA LEU A 957 -0.35 -12.13 -4.98
C LEU A 957 -0.53 -10.81 -5.73
N TYR A 958 -1.37 -10.79 -6.77
CA TYR A 958 -1.73 -9.58 -7.51
C TYR A 958 -2.37 -8.52 -6.61
N ASP A 959 -3.41 -8.88 -5.85
CA ASP A 959 -4.15 -7.95 -5.00
C ASP A 959 -3.37 -7.61 -3.71
N ALA A 960 -2.79 -8.62 -3.04
CA ALA A 960 -2.19 -8.51 -1.72
C ALA A 960 -0.74 -8.05 -1.73
N LEU A 961 0.09 -8.61 -2.63
CA LEU A 961 1.55 -8.39 -2.63
C LEU A 961 2.04 -7.49 -3.78
N GLY A 962 1.13 -6.97 -4.60
CA GLY A 962 1.46 -6.09 -5.72
C GLY A 962 2.24 -6.81 -6.82
N LEU A 963 1.89 -8.07 -7.11
CA LEU A 963 2.48 -8.83 -8.21
C LEU A 963 2.21 -8.11 -9.54
N THR A 964 3.26 -7.70 -10.25
CA THR A 964 3.16 -7.12 -11.59
C THR A 964 4.15 -7.77 -12.54
N THR A 965 3.77 -7.83 -13.81
CA THR A 965 4.59 -8.36 -14.91
C THR A 965 4.75 -7.30 -15.99
N VAL A 966 5.95 -7.21 -16.56
CA VAL A 966 6.25 -6.35 -17.70
C VAL A 966 6.67 -7.23 -18.88
N ASP A 967 6.19 -6.90 -20.06
CA ASP A 967 6.27 -7.69 -21.29
C ASP A 967 5.69 -9.12 -21.14
N GLU A 968 5.93 -9.98 -22.14
CA GLU A 968 5.24 -11.26 -22.25
C GLU A 968 5.92 -12.42 -21.48
N ALA A 969 7.17 -12.27 -21.03
CA ALA A 969 7.95 -13.36 -20.43
C ALA A 969 7.25 -14.05 -19.27
N PHE A 970 6.69 -13.26 -18.36
CA PHE A 970 6.08 -13.74 -17.14
C PHE A 970 4.56 -13.57 -17.10
N GLU A 971 3.98 -13.13 -18.22
CA GLU A 971 2.54 -12.92 -18.38
C GLU A 971 1.76 -14.19 -18.00
N GLY A 972 0.80 -14.04 -17.10
CA GLY A 972 0.01 -15.14 -16.55
C GLY A 972 0.61 -15.84 -15.33
N SER A 973 1.65 -15.29 -14.72
CA SER A 973 2.08 -15.71 -13.37
C SER A 973 1.04 -15.32 -12.31
N TYR A 974 0.81 -16.17 -11.31
CA TYR A 974 -0.21 -15.97 -10.28
C TYR A 974 0.14 -16.71 -8.98
N GLY A 975 -0.64 -16.51 -7.93
CA GLY A 975 -0.50 -17.26 -6.69
C GLY A 975 -1.28 -16.68 -5.51
N THR A 976 -0.98 -17.18 -4.31
CA THR A 976 -1.62 -16.76 -3.05
C THR A 976 -0.63 -16.45 -1.94
N TRP A 977 -1.01 -15.51 -1.08
CA TRP A 977 -0.39 -15.21 0.21
C TRP A 977 -1.34 -15.55 1.35
N THR A 978 -0.86 -16.31 2.31
CA THR A 978 -1.49 -16.45 3.62
C THR A 978 -0.57 -15.93 4.69
N LYS A 979 -1.08 -15.04 5.55
CA LYS A 979 -0.38 -14.47 6.69
C LYS A 979 0.00 -15.54 7.69
N LYS A 980 -0.90 -16.49 7.94
CA LYS A 980 -0.60 -17.69 8.73
C LYS A 980 -0.10 -18.79 7.81
N GLY A 981 1.07 -19.35 8.11
CA GLY A 981 1.68 -20.34 7.24
C GLY A 981 2.92 -21.01 7.83
N ASP A 982 3.61 -21.77 6.98
CA ASP A 982 4.78 -22.60 7.30
C ASP A 982 6.11 -21.87 7.09
N GLY A 983 6.08 -20.56 6.84
CA GLY A 983 7.25 -19.73 6.62
C GLY A 983 7.93 -19.92 5.28
N VAL A 984 7.27 -20.53 4.29
CA VAL A 984 7.87 -20.85 2.98
C VAL A 984 7.42 -19.87 1.89
N VAL A 985 8.37 -19.52 1.03
CA VAL A 985 8.13 -18.94 -0.30
C VAL A 985 8.37 -20.05 -1.31
N HIS A 986 7.30 -20.58 -1.88
CA HIS A 986 7.31 -21.67 -2.84
C HIS A 986 7.04 -21.13 -4.25
N LEU A 987 8.03 -21.26 -5.14
CA LEU A 987 7.92 -20.86 -6.54
C LEU A 987 7.86 -22.10 -7.43
N ILE A 988 6.84 -22.19 -8.27
CA ILE A 988 6.66 -23.22 -9.29
C ILE A 988 6.95 -22.57 -10.64
N LEU A 989 8.15 -22.78 -11.18
CA LEU A 989 8.61 -22.22 -12.44
C LEU A 989 8.17 -23.11 -13.59
N GLU A 990 7.24 -22.65 -14.41
CA GLU A 990 6.62 -23.41 -15.51
C GLU A 990 7.06 -22.85 -16.86
N SER A 991 8.01 -23.53 -17.51
CA SER A 991 8.47 -23.12 -18.83
C SER A 991 7.53 -23.63 -19.92
N VAL A 992 6.98 -22.70 -20.69
CA VAL A 992 6.43 -22.97 -22.02
C VAL A 992 7.32 -22.40 -23.11
N ASP A 993 8.53 -21.97 -22.75
CA ASP A 993 9.57 -21.59 -23.70
C ASP A 993 10.08 -22.82 -24.45
N THR A 994 10.50 -22.60 -25.69
CA THR A 994 11.10 -23.60 -26.57
C THR A 994 12.60 -23.79 -26.34
N GLU A 995 13.23 -22.93 -25.55
CA GLU A 995 14.65 -23.03 -25.17
C GLU A 995 14.82 -23.11 -23.65
N ASP A 996 15.99 -23.58 -23.23
CA ASP A 996 16.41 -23.55 -21.83
C ASP A 996 16.61 -22.08 -21.39
N VAL A 997 16.15 -21.76 -20.19
CA VAL A 997 16.25 -20.43 -19.59
C VAL A 997 16.90 -20.50 -18.22
N THR A 998 17.53 -19.41 -17.81
CA THR A 998 17.95 -19.22 -16.42
C THR A 998 17.12 -18.09 -15.82
N VAL A 999 16.36 -18.39 -14.77
CA VAL A 999 15.60 -17.39 -14.02
C VAL A 999 16.49 -16.80 -12.93
N VAL A 1000 16.61 -15.48 -12.87
CA VAL A 1000 17.37 -14.78 -11.85
C VAL A 1000 16.41 -14.15 -10.86
N ILE A 1001 16.54 -14.54 -9.59
CA ILE A 1001 15.73 -14.01 -8.49
C ILE A 1001 16.58 -12.98 -7.76
N HIS A 1002 16.06 -11.76 -7.65
CA HIS A 1002 16.63 -10.66 -6.90
C HIS A 1002 15.81 -10.38 -5.63
N SER A 1003 16.48 -9.94 -4.56
CA SER A 1003 15.86 -9.58 -3.29
C SER A 1003 16.42 -8.25 -2.81
N GLY A 1004 15.57 -7.22 -2.71
CA GLY A 1004 15.96 -5.87 -2.31
C GLY A 1004 16.89 -5.15 -3.30
N GLY A 1005 16.89 -5.59 -4.57
CA GLY A 1005 17.77 -5.12 -5.64
C GLY A 1005 18.98 -6.03 -5.91
N ASP A 1006 19.40 -6.80 -4.91
CA ASP A 1006 20.57 -7.68 -5.03
C ASP A 1006 20.20 -9.04 -5.64
N LYS A 1007 21.07 -9.58 -6.50
CA LYS A 1007 20.91 -10.94 -7.02
C LYS A 1007 20.95 -11.95 -5.87
N TYR A 1008 19.91 -12.76 -5.75
CA TYR A 1008 19.72 -13.74 -4.68
C TYR A 1008 19.98 -15.18 -5.15
N ALA A 1009 19.35 -15.59 -6.24
CA ALA A 1009 19.46 -16.96 -6.78
C ALA A 1009 19.38 -17.00 -8.30
N GLU A 1010 19.91 -18.07 -8.89
CA GLU A 1010 19.71 -18.45 -10.29
C GLU A 1010 19.12 -19.86 -10.33
N VAL A 1011 18.09 -20.04 -11.16
CA VAL A 1011 17.41 -21.33 -11.35
C VAL A 1011 17.37 -21.65 -12.83
N ASP A 1012 18.04 -22.73 -13.24
CA ASP A 1012 17.98 -23.22 -14.61
C ASP A 1012 16.68 -24.01 -14.83
N VAL A 1013 15.91 -23.64 -15.84
CA VAL A 1013 14.64 -24.27 -16.23
C VAL A 1013 14.74 -24.68 -17.69
N ALA A 1014 14.69 -25.99 -17.96
CA ALA A 1014 14.77 -26.48 -19.33
C ALA A 1014 13.49 -26.19 -20.12
N ALA A 1015 13.60 -26.23 -21.46
CA ALA A 1015 12.46 -26.01 -22.35
C ALA A 1015 11.29 -26.98 -22.04
N GLY A 1016 10.11 -26.43 -21.74
CA GLY A 1016 8.92 -27.24 -21.43
C GLY A 1016 8.90 -27.89 -20.05
N ASP A 1017 9.92 -27.67 -19.22
CA ASP A 1017 10.02 -28.27 -17.88
C ASP A 1017 9.38 -27.39 -16.80
N THR A 1018 9.02 -28.04 -15.69
CA THR A 1018 8.59 -27.38 -14.44
C THR A 1018 9.63 -27.64 -13.36
N VAL A 1019 10.09 -26.58 -12.70
CA VAL A 1019 11.08 -26.63 -11.60
C VAL A 1019 10.52 -25.90 -10.39
N THR A 1020 10.75 -26.40 -9.19
CA THR A 1020 10.36 -25.72 -7.95
C THR A 1020 11.56 -25.07 -7.28
N TRP A 1021 11.34 -23.92 -6.65
CA TRP A 1021 12.35 -23.23 -5.85
C TRP A 1021 11.74 -22.73 -4.54
N ASP A 1022 12.45 -22.98 -3.43
CA ASP A 1022 12.00 -22.64 -2.10
C ASP A 1022 12.96 -21.63 -1.42
N ALA A 1023 12.35 -20.71 -0.68
CA ALA A 1023 13.03 -19.84 0.27
C ALA A 1023 12.18 -19.70 1.55
N THR A 1024 12.73 -19.14 2.63
CA THR A 1024 11.94 -18.86 3.84
C THR A 1024 11.52 -17.40 3.86
N ILE A 1025 10.32 -17.14 4.39
CA ILE A 1025 9.81 -15.78 4.59
C ILE A 1025 10.82 -14.93 5.38
N PRO A 1026 11.40 -15.36 6.50
CA PRO A 1026 12.38 -14.53 7.21
C PRO A 1026 13.67 -14.20 6.45
N GLU A 1027 14.06 -15.00 5.43
CA GLU A 1027 15.19 -14.67 4.55
C GLU A 1027 14.88 -13.50 3.61
N LEU A 1028 13.63 -13.44 3.14
CA LEU A 1028 13.20 -12.57 2.04
C LEU A 1028 12.24 -11.45 2.47
N GLN A 1029 11.71 -11.51 3.69
CA GLN A 1029 10.71 -10.57 4.20
C GLN A 1029 11.23 -9.13 4.20
N ASP A 1030 10.28 -8.21 4.11
CA ASP A 1030 10.51 -6.78 4.05
C ASP A 1030 11.36 -6.35 2.84
N LYS A 1031 11.31 -7.12 1.74
CA LYS A 1031 12.06 -6.84 0.51
C LYS A 1031 11.20 -7.02 -0.72
N THR A 1032 11.53 -6.23 -1.73
CA THR A 1032 11.08 -6.43 -3.12
C THR A 1032 11.72 -7.70 -3.67
N MET A 1033 10.91 -8.61 -4.22
CA MET A 1033 11.38 -9.71 -5.06
C MET A 1033 11.20 -9.31 -6.51
N TYR A 1034 12.31 -9.28 -7.25
CA TYR A 1034 12.31 -9.02 -8.69
C TYR A 1034 12.84 -10.26 -9.40
N ILE A 1035 12.12 -10.73 -10.40
CA ILE A 1035 12.47 -11.92 -11.18
C ILE A 1035 12.62 -11.49 -12.63
N ASP A 1036 13.79 -11.76 -13.18
CA ASP A 1036 13.99 -11.71 -14.62
C ASP A 1036 14.43 -13.07 -15.13
N ARG A 1037 14.51 -13.16 -16.46
CA ARG A 1037 14.98 -14.36 -17.12
C ARG A 1037 16.08 -14.04 -18.09
N TRP A 1038 16.93 -15.02 -18.26
CA TRP A 1038 18.05 -14.99 -19.15
C TRP A 1038 17.94 -16.09 -20.20
N ARG A 1039 18.15 -15.70 -21.46
CA ARG A 1039 18.24 -16.62 -22.61
C ARG A 1039 19.55 -16.34 -23.37
N PRO A 1040 20.33 -17.37 -23.74
CA PRO A 1040 21.48 -17.17 -24.62
C PRO A 1040 21.02 -16.68 -26.01
N GLY A 1041 21.34 -15.44 -26.38
CA GLY A 1041 20.99 -14.90 -27.70
C GLY A 1041 21.76 -15.54 -28.88
N LEU A 1042 21.40 -15.16 -30.12
CA LEU A 1042 21.98 -15.67 -31.40
C LEU A 1042 23.53 -15.49 -31.54
N LEU A 1043 24.18 -14.79 -30.60
CA LEU A 1043 25.63 -14.59 -30.53
C LEU A 1043 26.23 -14.97 -29.16
N GLY A 1044 25.47 -15.64 -28.28
CA GLY A 1044 25.89 -15.97 -26.92
C GLY A 1044 26.05 -14.75 -25.99
N LEU A 1045 25.48 -13.60 -26.37
CA LEU A 1045 25.46 -12.41 -25.53
C LEU A 1045 24.25 -12.48 -24.59
N PRO A 1046 24.46 -12.23 -23.29
CA PRO A 1046 23.39 -12.06 -22.33
C PRO A 1046 22.40 -10.98 -22.73
N GLY A 1047 21.10 -11.25 -22.64
CA GLY A 1047 20.05 -10.24 -22.69
C GLY A 1047 18.93 -10.59 -21.73
N SER A 1048 18.45 -9.60 -20.97
CA SER A 1048 17.23 -9.64 -20.15
C SER A 1048 15.96 -9.37 -20.98
N GLY A 1049 16.10 -9.20 -22.30
CA GLY A 1049 14.99 -8.86 -23.18
C GLY A 1049 13.95 -9.98 -23.21
N GLY A 1050 12.73 -9.65 -22.81
CA GLY A 1050 11.58 -10.56 -22.84
C GLY A 1050 10.54 -10.27 -21.77
N GLY A 1051 10.96 -9.67 -20.66
CA GLY A 1051 10.08 -9.24 -19.57
C GLY A 1051 10.58 -9.59 -18.18
N SER A 1052 9.86 -9.13 -17.18
CA SER A 1052 10.18 -9.35 -15.76
C SER A 1052 8.91 -9.45 -14.90
N LEU A 1053 9.08 -9.89 -13.66
CA LEU A 1053 8.04 -10.02 -12.66
C LEU A 1053 8.53 -9.39 -11.35
N VAL A 1054 7.66 -8.70 -10.63
CA VAL A 1054 8.00 -8.13 -9.32
C VAL A 1054 6.84 -8.31 -8.33
N LEU A 1055 7.16 -8.53 -7.06
CA LEU A 1055 6.22 -8.49 -5.93
C LEU A 1055 6.92 -8.11 -4.62
N TRP A 1056 6.14 -7.77 -3.60
CA TRP A 1056 6.65 -7.57 -2.24
C TRP A 1056 6.63 -8.88 -1.44
N ILE A 1057 7.68 -9.18 -0.69
CA ILE A 1057 7.69 -10.30 0.27
C ILE A 1057 7.43 -9.75 1.68
N PRO A 1058 6.25 -10.00 2.27
CA PRO A 1058 5.90 -9.45 3.57
C PRO A 1058 6.55 -10.22 4.71
N ARG A 1059 6.66 -9.56 5.85
CA ARG A 1059 6.87 -10.23 7.14
C ARG A 1059 5.58 -10.86 7.65
N SER A 1060 5.72 -11.91 8.45
CA SER A 1060 4.62 -12.46 9.23
C SER A 1060 5.11 -13.04 10.56
N SER A 1061 4.50 -12.60 11.65
CA SER A 1061 4.66 -13.19 12.98
C SER A 1061 4.01 -14.57 13.11
N GLU A 1062 3.17 -14.97 12.15
CA GLU A 1062 2.47 -16.26 12.07
C GLU A 1062 3.07 -17.21 11.03
N GLY A 1063 4.31 -16.94 10.60
CA GLY A 1063 5.06 -17.75 9.64
C GLY A 1063 4.88 -17.23 8.21
N GLY A 1064 3.64 -17.11 7.74
CA GLY A 1064 3.35 -16.74 6.35
C GLY A 1064 3.54 -17.89 5.37
N HIS A 1065 2.90 -17.84 4.21
CA HIS A 1065 3.16 -18.75 3.09
C HIS A 1065 2.88 -18.06 1.76
N ILE A 1066 3.83 -18.15 0.82
CA ILE A 1066 3.65 -17.75 -0.58
C ILE A 1066 3.68 -19.02 -1.42
N GLU A 1067 2.63 -19.22 -2.21
CA GLU A 1067 2.59 -20.20 -3.30
C GLU A 1067 2.44 -19.42 -4.60
N MET A 1068 3.43 -19.49 -5.50
CA MET A 1068 3.45 -18.74 -6.75
C MET A 1068 3.78 -19.62 -7.95
N HIS A 1069 2.88 -19.63 -8.93
CA HIS A 1069 3.13 -20.16 -10.27
C HIS A 1069 3.79 -19.07 -11.12
N VAL A 1070 5.07 -19.26 -11.43
CA VAL A 1070 5.86 -18.38 -12.28
C VAL A 1070 5.85 -18.95 -13.70
N ARG A 1071 5.03 -18.34 -14.54
CA ARG A 1071 4.92 -18.73 -15.94
C ARG A 1071 6.07 -18.16 -16.75
N ILE A 1072 6.68 -18.96 -17.62
CA ILE A 1072 7.79 -18.51 -18.47
C ILE A 1072 7.41 -18.76 -19.94
N ASN A 1073 6.98 -17.71 -20.64
CA ASN A 1073 6.51 -17.77 -22.02
C ASN A 1073 7.65 -17.64 -23.05
N VAL A 1074 7.43 -17.96 -24.32
CA VAL A 1074 8.42 -17.59 -25.38
C VAL A 1074 8.49 -16.05 -25.52
N SER A 1075 9.69 -15.47 -25.64
CA SER A 1075 9.93 -14.06 -26.05
C SER A 1075 10.98 -13.91 -27.14
#